data_AF-A0A7Y8H7H4-F1
#
_entry.id   AF-A0A7Y8H7H4-F1
#
_cell.length_a   1.000
_cell.length_b   1.000
_cell.length_c   1.000
_cell.angle_alpha   90.00
_cell.angle_beta   90.00
_cell.angle_gamma   90.00
#
_symmetry.space_group_name_H-M   'P 1'
#
loop_
_entity.id
_entity.type
_entity.pdbx_description
1 polymer ?
#
loop_
_entity_poly.entity_id
_entity_poly.type
_entity_poly.pdbx_seq_one_letter_code
_entity_poly.pdbx_strand_id
1 'polypeptide(L)'
;MQKLKSIEELKNLRELLVEDVFRQRKNTLKVCCGLPCSTLGSHKVAKVLEEEISKSGNQIDIVKTGCQGLCQRGPLIKIEPYGYFYQRVRPEKAKEIISTTYSTGLPVREFLYRDSFLDAPKEVMDEIPFYKKQLKIALRNTGNIDPFNIHHYIANGGYGAIEKIFSSMRPEDVVEEVKRSNIRGRGGAGFPTGIKWNYAKENPSKVKMVIANGDEGDPGAFMDRSVMEGDPHSLLEGMVICGYAIGANYGFIYVRHEYPLAIKTLKLAIKQAEEIGLLGRNILGKGFDFTVHIREGAGAFVCGEETALMASIEGKRGMPRTRPPFPVESGLWEMPTVINNVETFANIPYIIEKGADWFHNIGTQNSSGTKVFALAGKVKNTGLVEVPMGITLREIIFDIGGGIIQNKRFKAVQTGGPSGGCIPEQYLDLPVDFDSLAKIGSIMGSGGMVVMDEDNCMVDVAKFFLSFTQSESCGKCPTCRIGTYQMLQILEKITSGNGEPGDIERLEKLGELVKEGSLCGLGKTAPNPVLTTIRYFRDEYEEHIREKYCRAKVCNIGIHRIDQMECILCGICKQVCAFDAVKETRRDFFIDQDYCTKCKACYYACPVGAVKIIKQRFMRLEEELKIPYEEIEAIERRSRMTLKDILKSKPHIIVTVKKNQTIKDAVQTMNEKNVSGIFVVDENNKLVSIFTERDIVRCAFNNIHFDETIENIMRHDITTLDPSVEISSAINVASRKKIRHIPVVEGDNIVGMLTFRDLVSYLLPEICYVEESVY
;
A
#
# COMPACT_ATOMS: atom_id res chain seq x y z
N MET A 1 31.81 36.25 -11.29
CA MET A 1 32.87 35.33 -10.82
C MET A 1 33.92 35.21 -11.92
N GLN A 2 35.21 35.03 -11.60
CA GLN A 2 36.22 34.76 -12.63
C GLN A 2 36.01 33.34 -13.16
N LYS A 3 35.92 33.20 -14.49
CA LYS A 3 35.77 31.89 -15.13
C LYS A 3 37.08 31.10 -15.01
N LEU A 4 37.03 29.93 -14.40
CA LEU A 4 38.16 29.02 -14.27
C LEU A 4 38.53 28.46 -15.64
N LYS A 5 39.81 28.52 -15.97
CA LYS A 5 40.37 28.07 -17.26
C LYS A 5 41.25 26.83 -17.13
N SER A 6 41.56 26.41 -15.92
CA SER A 6 42.43 25.25 -15.67
C SER A 6 42.06 24.54 -14.37
N ILE A 7 42.54 23.30 -14.25
CA ILE A 7 42.45 22.51 -13.01
C ILE A 7 43.18 23.22 -11.85
N GLU A 8 44.31 23.85 -12.12
CA GLU A 8 45.12 24.52 -11.10
C GLU A 8 44.39 25.72 -10.49
N GLU A 9 43.65 26.47 -11.32
CA GLU A 9 42.80 27.57 -10.82
C GLU A 9 41.68 27.05 -9.91
N LEU A 10 41.09 25.87 -10.19
CA LEU A 10 40.09 25.25 -9.32
C LEU A 10 40.69 24.84 -7.98
N LYS A 11 41.90 24.27 -7.98
CA LYS A 11 42.62 23.90 -6.74
C LYS A 11 42.92 25.13 -5.89
N ASN A 12 43.50 26.15 -6.49
CA ASN A 12 43.82 27.40 -5.80
C ASN A 12 42.56 28.05 -5.22
N LEU A 13 41.46 28.07 -5.98
CA LEU A 13 40.18 28.55 -5.48
C LEU A 13 39.69 27.73 -4.29
N ARG A 14 39.78 26.39 -4.35
CA ARG A 14 39.38 25.51 -3.26
C ARG A 14 40.18 25.79 -1.99
N GLU A 15 41.51 25.91 -2.09
CA GLU A 15 42.38 26.22 -0.95
C GLU A 15 42.01 27.55 -0.29
N LEU A 16 41.83 28.61 -1.10
CA LEU A 16 41.39 29.92 -0.61
C LEU A 16 40.03 29.86 0.10
N LEU A 17 39.07 29.11 -0.46
CA LEU A 17 37.74 28.98 0.12
C LEU A 17 37.72 28.13 1.39
N VAL A 18 38.57 27.11 1.50
CA VAL A 18 38.70 26.33 2.74
C VAL A 18 39.17 27.22 3.89
N GLU A 19 40.12 28.12 3.63
CA GLU A 19 40.60 29.08 4.63
C GLU A 19 39.54 30.11 5.05
N ASP A 20 38.70 30.57 4.11
CA ASP A 20 37.68 31.60 4.36
C ASP A 20 36.37 31.04 4.94
N VAL A 21 35.87 29.93 4.38
CA VAL A 21 34.58 29.32 4.71
C VAL A 21 34.68 28.39 5.93
N PHE A 22 35.76 27.60 6.05
CA PHE A 22 35.90 26.55 7.07
C PHE A 22 36.99 26.83 8.12
N ARG A 23 37.35 28.10 8.33
CA ARG A 23 38.26 28.50 9.41
C ARG A 23 37.90 27.75 10.69
N GLN A 24 38.78 26.87 11.17
CA GLN A 24 38.54 25.89 12.25
C GLN A 24 38.10 26.47 13.62
N ARG A 25 37.92 27.80 13.72
CA ARG A 25 37.48 28.53 14.91
C ARG A 25 36.34 29.51 14.63
N LYS A 26 35.69 29.47 13.46
CA LYS A 26 34.58 30.35 13.14
C LYS A 26 33.32 29.83 13.81
N ASN A 27 32.64 30.69 14.56
CA ASN A 27 31.34 30.38 15.14
C ASN A 27 30.31 30.30 14.01
N THR A 28 29.70 29.14 13.81
CA THR A 28 28.77 28.93 12.69
C THR A 28 27.50 28.20 13.14
N LEU A 29 26.36 28.76 12.74
CA LEU A 29 25.02 28.25 12.94
C LEU A 29 24.50 27.64 11.64
N LYS A 30 24.34 26.32 11.60
CA LYS A 30 23.76 25.62 10.44
C LYS A 30 22.28 25.36 10.69
N VAL A 31 21.42 26.23 10.17
CA VAL A 31 19.97 26.14 10.33
C VAL A 31 19.37 25.33 9.19
N CYS A 32 18.57 24.31 9.51
CA CYS A 32 17.89 23.49 8.50
C CYS A 32 16.73 24.28 7.86
N CYS A 33 16.85 24.58 6.57
CA CYS A 33 15.85 25.29 5.77
C CYS A 33 15.27 24.41 4.65
N GLY A 34 15.40 23.08 4.76
CA GLY A 34 14.66 22.14 3.92
C GLY A 34 13.15 22.19 4.23
N LEU A 35 12.31 21.81 3.26
CA LEU A 35 10.86 22.03 3.31
C LEU A 35 10.21 21.63 4.66
N PRO A 36 10.45 20.45 5.25
CA PRO A 36 9.81 20.08 6.52
C PRO A 36 10.12 21.08 7.64
N CYS A 37 11.37 21.50 7.80
CA CYS A 37 11.75 22.49 8.80
C CYS A 37 11.20 23.89 8.47
N SER A 38 11.14 24.25 7.18
CA SER A 38 10.53 25.51 6.74
C SER A 38 9.05 25.58 7.08
N THR A 39 8.29 24.48 6.93
CA THR A 39 6.89 24.41 7.35
C THR A 39 6.70 24.53 8.87
N LEU A 40 7.71 24.08 9.64
CA LEU A 40 7.76 24.24 11.10
C LEU A 40 8.32 25.60 11.55
N GLY A 41 8.57 26.52 10.62
CA GLY A 41 8.96 27.90 10.92
C GLY A 41 10.47 28.16 11.00
N SER A 42 11.32 27.30 10.42
CA SER A 42 12.79 27.49 10.49
C SER A 42 13.30 28.81 9.90
N HIS A 43 12.63 29.36 8.87
CA HIS A 43 12.98 30.69 8.34
C HIS A 43 12.75 31.81 9.35
N LYS A 44 11.73 31.69 10.21
CA LYS A 44 11.50 32.67 11.30
C LYS A 44 12.59 32.54 12.35
N VAL A 45 13.00 31.32 12.69
CA VAL A 45 14.13 31.05 13.59
C VAL A 45 15.42 31.66 13.06
N ALA A 46 15.74 31.42 11.77
CA ALA A 46 16.91 32.00 11.14
C ALA A 46 16.91 33.53 11.20
N LYS A 47 15.76 34.17 10.91
CA LYS A 47 15.63 35.63 10.98
C LYS A 47 15.86 36.18 12.39
N VAL A 48 15.28 35.55 13.42
CA VAL A 48 15.51 35.96 14.82
C VAL A 48 16.98 35.85 15.20
N LEU A 49 17.66 34.79 14.77
CA LEU A 49 19.09 34.61 15.01
C LEU A 49 19.92 35.68 14.27
N GLU A 50 19.59 36.01 13.02
CA GLU A 50 20.26 37.08 12.24
C GLU A 50 20.15 38.44 12.94
N GLU A 51 18.95 38.78 13.44
CA GLU A 51 18.70 40.03 14.17
C GLU A 51 19.48 40.08 15.49
N GLU A 52 19.59 38.97 16.22
CA GLU A 52 20.29 38.90 17.50
C GLU A 52 21.82 38.95 17.34
N ILE A 53 22.36 38.31 16.31
CA ILE A 53 23.80 38.39 15.99
C ILE A 53 24.17 39.83 15.65
N SER A 54 23.34 40.50 14.85
CA SER A 54 23.55 41.90 14.46
C SER A 54 23.58 42.86 15.68
N LYS A 55 22.79 42.56 16.73
CA LYS A 55 22.77 43.35 17.98
C LYS A 55 23.94 43.05 18.89
N SER A 56 24.33 41.78 18.99
CA SER A 56 25.40 41.35 19.91
C SER A 56 26.81 41.68 19.42
N GLY A 57 26.98 41.99 18.13
CA GLY A 57 28.29 42.27 17.52
C GLY A 57 29.20 41.04 17.42
N ASN A 58 28.67 39.85 17.74
CA ASN A 58 29.41 38.59 17.65
C ASN A 58 29.66 38.22 16.19
N GLN A 59 30.88 37.78 15.87
CA GLN A 59 31.20 37.23 14.54
C GLN A 59 30.70 35.78 14.44
N ILE A 60 29.41 35.62 14.19
CA ILE A 60 28.74 34.31 14.01
C ILE A 60 28.14 34.26 12.61
N ASP A 61 28.52 33.24 11.84
CA ASP A 61 27.95 33.01 10.51
C ASP A 61 26.68 32.16 10.61
N ILE A 62 25.65 32.51 9.85
CA ILE A 62 24.46 31.67 9.67
C ILE A 62 24.50 31.04 8.29
N VAL A 63 24.49 29.71 8.25
CA VAL A 63 24.37 28.92 7.03
C VAL A 63 22.96 28.33 6.97
N LYS A 64 22.20 28.73 5.96
CA LYS A 64 20.87 28.16 5.68
C LYS A 64 21.06 26.88 4.87
N THR A 65 20.98 25.74 5.56
CA THR A 65 21.30 24.43 4.99
C THR A 65 20.08 23.73 4.40
N GLY A 66 20.32 22.72 3.57
CA GLY A 66 19.30 21.75 3.14
C GLY A 66 18.76 20.87 4.29
N CYS A 67 17.99 19.83 3.94
CA CYS A 67 17.39 18.94 4.94
C CYS A 67 18.44 18.19 5.79
N GLN A 68 18.31 18.23 7.12
CA GLN A 68 19.19 17.51 8.06
C GLN A 68 18.67 16.12 8.45
N GLY A 69 17.56 15.65 7.88
CA GLY A 69 17.05 14.28 8.04
C GLY A 69 15.94 14.12 9.08
N LEU A 70 16.12 14.52 10.34
CA LEU A 70 15.17 14.24 11.45
C LEU A 70 13.94 15.16 11.43
N CYS A 71 13.06 14.97 10.45
CA CYS A 71 11.91 15.83 10.17
C CYS A 71 10.91 15.94 11.34
N GLN A 72 10.66 14.85 12.08
CA GLN A 72 9.72 14.84 13.22
C GLN A 72 10.08 15.80 14.36
N ARG A 73 11.34 16.23 14.42
CA ARG A 73 11.86 17.11 15.48
C ARG A 73 12.37 18.45 14.96
N GLY A 74 12.00 18.86 13.74
CA GLY A 74 12.32 20.20 13.23
C GLY A 74 11.66 21.33 14.05
N PRO A 75 12.11 22.60 13.88
CA PRO A 75 13.32 23.04 13.19
C PRO A 75 14.63 22.53 13.83
N LEU A 76 15.62 22.21 13.01
CA LEU A 76 16.92 21.66 13.43
C LEU A 76 18.05 22.67 13.24
N ILE A 77 19.01 22.71 14.17
CA ILE A 77 20.20 23.58 14.10
C ILE A 77 21.44 22.80 14.58
N LYS A 78 22.53 22.89 13.81
CA LYS A 78 23.87 22.43 14.24
C LYS A 78 24.74 23.63 14.61
N ILE A 79 25.38 23.57 15.77
CA ILE A 79 26.22 24.63 16.32
C ILE A 79 27.70 24.22 16.16
N GLU A 80 28.48 25.02 15.43
CA GLU A 80 29.93 24.87 15.33
C GLU A 80 30.63 26.02 16.09
N PRO A 81 31.79 25.78 16.72
CA PRO A 81 32.58 24.52 16.71
C PRO A 81 32.18 23.50 17.80
N TYR A 82 31.21 23.82 18.66
CA TYR A 82 30.86 22.98 19.82
C TYR A 82 30.26 21.62 19.46
N GLY A 83 29.74 21.45 18.25
CA GLY A 83 29.10 20.22 17.78
C GLY A 83 27.67 20.01 18.29
N TYR A 84 27.10 20.95 19.04
CA TYR A 84 25.76 20.80 19.61
C TYR A 84 24.68 20.68 18.53
N PHE A 85 23.74 19.76 18.75
CA PHE A 85 22.58 19.55 17.89
C PHE A 85 21.28 19.92 18.60
N TYR A 86 20.58 20.90 18.04
CA TYR A 86 19.33 21.43 18.57
C TYR A 86 18.14 21.03 17.72
N GLN A 87 17.05 20.67 18.40
CA GLN A 87 15.78 20.25 17.81
C GLN A 87 14.60 21.01 18.41
N ARG A 88 13.50 21.10 17.65
CA ARG A 88 12.26 21.83 18.00
C ARG A 88 12.52 23.27 18.44
N VAL A 89 13.51 23.93 17.83
CA VAL A 89 13.86 25.31 18.16
C VAL A 89 12.70 26.22 17.79
N ARG A 90 12.20 26.97 18.78
CA ARG A 90 11.10 27.92 18.59
C ARG A 90 11.63 29.33 18.39
N PRO A 91 11.02 30.17 17.52
CA PRO A 91 11.49 31.52 17.28
C PRO A 91 11.62 32.37 18.56
N GLU A 92 10.72 32.20 19.52
CA GLU A 92 10.64 33.03 20.74
C GLU A 92 11.85 32.81 21.67
N LYS A 93 12.42 31.60 21.64
CA LYS A 93 13.56 31.18 22.47
C LYS A 93 14.87 31.05 21.67
N ALA A 94 14.84 31.27 20.35
CA ALA A 94 16.02 31.12 19.50
C ALA A 94 17.17 32.05 19.92
N LYS A 95 16.87 33.24 20.43
CA LYS A 95 17.86 34.20 20.97
C LYS A 95 18.72 33.62 22.10
N GLU A 96 18.20 32.64 22.87
CA GLU A 96 18.95 31.99 23.95
C GLU A 96 20.16 31.22 23.43
N ILE A 97 20.15 30.79 22.16
CA ILE A 97 21.29 30.14 21.51
C ILE A 97 22.48 31.10 21.44
N ILE A 98 22.24 32.36 21.09
CA ILE A 98 23.30 33.36 21.00
C ILE A 98 23.77 33.71 22.42
N SER A 99 22.85 34.08 23.31
CA SER A 99 23.19 34.58 24.64
C SER A 99 23.75 33.51 25.57
N THR A 100 23.38 32.24 25.41
CA THR A 100 23.86 31.13 26.24
C THR A 100 25.02 30.41 25.55
N THR A 101 24.79 29.83 24.37
CA THR A 101 25.78 28.92 23.76
C THR A 101 27.01 29.64 23.27
N TYR A 102 26.87 30.74 22.53
CA TYR A 102 28.07 31.44 22.05
C TYR A 102 28.72 32.33 23.10
N SER A 103 27.97 32.88 24.05
CA SER A 103 28.56 33.69 25.13
C SER A 103 29.22 32.86 26.24
N THR A 104 28.70 31.66 26.55
CA THR A 104 29.18 30.85 27.70
C THR A 104 29.79 29.50 27.32
N GLY A 105 29.61 29.04 26.08
CA GLY A 105 30.01 27.70 25.63
C GLY A 105 29.08 26.56 26.07
N LEU A 106 28.02 26.85 26.84
CA LEU A 106 27.10 25.85 27.37
C LEU A 106 25.88 25.61 26.46
N PRO A 107 25.37 24.37 26.36
CA PRO A 107 24.23 24.08 25.52
C PRO A 107 22.90 24.53 26.15
N VAL A 108 21.95 24.94 25.31
CA VAL A 108 20.57 25.21 25.74
C VAL A 108 19.85 23.87 25.95
N ARG A 109 19.76 23.43 27.20
CA ARG A 109 19.29 22.07 27.59
C ARG A 109 17.90 21.68 27.08
N GLU A 110 17.03 22.66 26.82
CA GLU A 110 15.66 22.44 26.29
C GLU A 110 15.68 21.97 24.83
N PHE A 111 16.65 22.44 24.04
CA PHE A 111 16.73 22.11 22.61
C PHE A 111 17.52 20.84 22.34
N LEU A 112 18.25 20.32 23.31
CA LEU A 112 18.98 19.06 23.17
C LEU A 112 18.03 17.88 22.96
N TYR A 113 18.54 16.86 22.25
CA TYR A 113 17.77 15.66 21.99
C TYR A 113 17.61 14.81 23.27
N ARG A 114 16.42 14.28 23.50
CA ARG A 114 16.13 13.26 24.52
C ARG A 114 15.16 12.22 23.99
N ASP A 115 15.34 10.96 24.40
CA ASP A 115 14.41 9.87 24.07
C ASP A 115 13.13 9.99 24.92
N SER A 116 13.28 10.19 26.22
CA SER A 116 12.23 10.53 27.20
C SER A 116 12.60 11.79 28.01
N PHE A 117 11.63 12.39 28.70
CA PHE A 117 11.86 13.53 29.58
C PHE A 117 12.77 13.20 30.77
N LEU A 118 12.84 11.92 31.15
CA LEU A 118 13.68 11.39 32.23
C LEU A 118 15.14 11.16 31.80
N ASP A 119 15.39 11.03 30.50
CA ASP A 119 16.71 10.67 30.00
C ASP A 119 17.65 11.89 29.98
N ALA A 120 18.95 11.61 30.10
CA ALA A 120 19.98 12.61 29.90
C ALA A 120 19.93 13.15 28.45
N PRO A 121 20.10 14.47 28.25
CA PRO A 121 20.20 15.03 26.91
C PRO A 121 21.44 14.53 26.19
N LYS A 122 21.27 14.29 24.89
CA LYS A 122 22.37 14.04 23.95
C LYS A 122 22.75 15.36 23.30
N GLU A 123 24.04 15.69 23.41
CA GLU A 123 24.55 17.00 23.01
C GLU A 123 24.92 17.03 21.53
N VAL A 124 25.52 15.94 21.04
CA VAL A 124 26.08 15.86 19.69
C VAL A 124 25.20 15.00 18.79
N MET A 125 25.16 15.35 17.50
CA MET A 125 24.36 14.66 16.47
C MET A 125 24.65 13.16 16.40
N ASP A 126 25.91 12.75 16.50
CA ASP A 126 26.36 11.37 16.31
C ASP A 126 25.94 10.43 17.46
N GLU A 127 25.58 10.98 18.62
CA GLU A 127 25.08 10.21 19.77
C GLU A 127 23.59 9.88 19.63
N ILE A 128 22.88 10.61 18.78
CA ILE A 128 21.44 10.48 18.60
C ILE A 128 21.16 9.17 17.84
N PRO A 129 20.25 8.30 18.31
CA PRO A 129 20.00 7.00 17.71
C PRO A 129 19.64 7.07 16.23
N PHE A 130 18.93 8.14 15.85
CA PHE A 130 18.54 8.40 14.46
C PHE A 130 19.73 8.51 13.51
N TYR A 131 20.85 9.10 13.93
CA TYR A 131 22.02 9.32 13.07
C TYR A 131 23.10 8.24 13.22
N LYS A 132 23.17 7.60 14.38
CA LYS A 132 24.27 6.69 14.77
C LYS A 132 24.54 5.53 13.79
N LYS A 133 23.50 4.98 13.16
CA LYS A 133 23.62 3.87 12.17
C LYS A 133 23.64 4.33 10.71
N GLN A 134 23.62 5.65 10.46
CA GLN A 134 23.61 6.17 9.11
C GLN A 134 25.03 6.29 8.55
N LEU A 135 25.16 6.04 7.25
CA LEU A 135 26.37 6.32 6.48
C LEU A 135 25.97 7.19 5.29
N LYS A 136 26.28 8.49 5.37
CA LYS A 136 25.85 9.46 4.35
C LYS A 136 26.85 9.57 3.22
N ILE A 137 26.46 9.14 2.01
CA ILE A 137 27.20 9.28 0.76
C ILE A 137 26.43 10.22 -0.17
N ALA A 138 25.19 9.89 -0.51
CA ALA A 138 24.33 10.71 -1.36
C ALA A 138 23.94 12.03 -0.69
N LEU A 139 23.70 12.00 0.63
CA LEU A 139 23.30 13.16 1.44
C LEU A 139 24.47 13.78 2.24
N ARG A 140 25.73 13.48 1.88
CA ARG A 140 26.93 13.87 2.66
C ARG A 140 27.05 15.39 2.91
N ASN A 141 26.65 16.20 1.93
CA ASN A 141 26.72 17.66 2.05
C ASN A 141 25.41 18.27 2.58
N THR A 142 24.30 17.54 2.54
CA THR A 142 23.00 18.03 2.97
C THR A 142 23.03 18.30 4.47
N GLY A 143 22.69 19.53 4.87
CA GLY A 143 22.82 19.98 6.26
C GLY A 143 24.18 20.58 6.64
N ASN A 144 25.17 20.54 5.72
CA ASN A 144 26.50 21.08 5.95
C ASN A 144 26.81 22.34 5.14
N ILE A 145 26.23 22.48 3.95
CA ILE A 145 26.46 23.58 3.00
C ILE A 145 25.21 24.45 2.81
N ASP A 146 25.41 25.66 2.28
CA ASP A 146 24.32 26.47 1.72
C ASP A 146 24.08 26.03 0.26
N PRO A 147 22.91 25.49 -0.09
CA PRO A 147 22.63 25.02 -1.45
C PRO A 147 22.57 26.14 -2.49
N PHE A 148 22.47 27.41 -2.09
CA PHE A 148 22.46 28.56 -2.99
C PHE A 148 23.87 29.14 -3.23
N ASN A 149 24.92 28.56 -2.64
CA ASN A 149 26.29 29.04 -2.76
C ASN A 149 27.27 27.93 -3.20
N ILE A 150 27.62 27.93 -4.48
CA ILE A 150 28.64 27.03 -5.06
C ILE A 150 29.97 27.01 -4.29
N HIS A 151 30.38 28.12 -3.67
CA HIS A 151 31.64 28.17 -2.93
C HIS A 151 31.63 27.24 -1.70
N HIS A 152 30.50 27.06 -1.03
CA HIS A 152 30.40 26.11 0.07
C HIS A 152 30.59 24.67 -0.41
N TYR A 153 30.08 24.34 -1.60
CA TYR A 153 30.26 23.02 -2.19
C TYR A 153 31.73 22.77 -2.56
N ILE A 154 32.39 23.73 -3.22
CA ILE A 154 33.82 23.64 -3.58
C ILE A 154 34.68 23.53 -2.31
N ALA A 155 34.43 24.38 -1.32
CA ALA A 155 35.15 24.37 -0.05
C ALA A 155 35.02 23.04 0.69
N ASN A 156 33.88 22.35 0.54
CA ASN A 156 33.65 21.04 1.14
C ASN A 156 34.21 19.88 0.29
N GLY A 157 35.13 20.16 -0.64
CA GLY A 157 35.78 19.18 -1.50
C GLY A 157 35.08 18.91 -2.83
N GLY A 158 33.95 19.57 -3.11
CA GLY A 158 33.21 19.41 -4.36
C GLY A 158 34.02 19.73 -5.61
N TYR A 159 33.60 19.16 -6.75
CA TYR A 159 34.32 19.22 -8.03
C TYR A 159 35.70 18.51 -8.01
N GLY A 160 36.02 17.78 -6.94
CA GLY A 160 37.24 16.97 -6.81
C GLY A 160 37.23 15.77 -7.75
N ALA A 161 36.07 15.16 -8.01
CA ALA A 161 35.95 14.08 -8.97
C ALA A 161 36.19 14.58 -10.41
N ILE A 162 35.65 15.75 -10.77
CA ILE A 162 35.91 16.39 -12.07
C ILE A 162 37.40 16.68 -12.26
N GLU A 163 38.07 17.13 -11.21
CA GLU A 163 39.52 17.33 -11.22
C GLU A 163 40.27 16.03 -11.55
N LYS A 164 39.88 14.92 -10.90
CA LYS A 164 40.49 13.61 -11.08
C LYS A 164 40.28 13.06 -12.49
N ILE A 165 39.06 13.13 -13.02
CA ILE A 165 38.79 12.59 -14.37
C ILE A 165 39.57 13.36 -15.44
N PHE A 166 39.63 14.69 -15.38
CA PHE A 166 40.31 15.49 -16.40
C PHE A 166 41.83 15.52 -16.29
N SER A 167 42.39 15.09 -15.16
CA SER A 167 43.84 14.99 -14.95
C SER A 167 44.39 13.60 -15.27
N SER A 168 43.65 12.54 -14.93
CA SER A 168 44.24 11.21 -14.79
C SER A 168 43.42 10.04 -15.34
N MET A 169 42.19 10.26 -15.81
CA MET A 169 41.32 9.17 -16.29
C MET A 169 40.86 9.44 -17.72
N ARG A 170 40.86 8.40 -18.56
CA ARG A 170 40.19 8.47 -19.86
C ARG A 170 38.70 8.14 -19.69
N PRO A 171 37.84 8.50 -20.66
CA PRO A 171 36.42 8.16 -20.61
C PRO A 171 36.14 6.66 -20.38
N GLU A 172 36.99 5.76 -20.89
CA GLU A 172 36.89 4.31 -20.69
C GLU A 172 37.14 3.92 -19.24
N ASP A 173 38.16 4.52 -18.62
CA ASP A 173 38.55 4.25 -17.25
C ASP A 173 37.45 4.69 -16.26
N VAL A 174 36.74 5.78 -16.58
CA VAL A 174 35.57 6.23 -15.78
C VAL A 174 34.41 5.23 -15.86
N VAL A 175 34.09 4.71 -17.05
CA VAL A 175 33.02 3.69 -17.19
C VAL A 175 33.39 2.42 -16.43
N GLU A 176 34.65 1.98 -16.53
CA GLU A 176 35.10 0.78 -15.83
C GLU A 176 35.10 0.98 -14.31
N GLU A 177 35.49 2.16 -13.81
CA GLU A 177 35.43 2.46 -12.36
C GLU A 177 33.98 2.42 -11.84
N VAL A 178 33.03 3.02 -12.56
CA VAL A 178 31.60 2.96 -12.19
C VAL A 178 31.07 1.53 -12.29
N LYS A 179 31.53 0.74 -13.26
CA LYS A 179 31.16 -0.68 -13.39
C LYS A 179 31.71 -1.52 -12.23
N ARG A 180 32.98 -1.35 -11.87
CA ARG A 180 33.63 -2.02 -10.72
C ARG A 180 32.98 -1.66 -9.39
N SER A 181 32.48 -0.44 -9.24
CA SER A 181 31.77 -0.01 -8.03
C SER A 181 30.47 -0.81 -7.77
N ASN A 182 29.95 -1.49 -8.81
CA ASN A 182 28.69 -2.21 -8.79
C ASN A 182 27.49 -1.35 -8.34
N ILE A 183 27.51 -0.03 -8.60
CA ILE A 183 26.38 0.84 -8.28
C ILE A 183 25.16 0.49 -9.15
N ARG A 184 24.10 0.03 -8.49
CA ARG A 184 22.79 -0.22 -9.09
C ARG A 184 21.92 1.04 -9.02
N GLY A 185 21.20 1.32 -10.10
CA GLY A 185 20.36 2.51 -10.22
C GLY A 185 19.36 2.65 -9.08
N ARG A 186 19.37 3.82 -8.41
CA ARG A 186 18.64 4.10 -7.17
C ARG A 186 17.16 4.47 -7.34
N GLY A 187 16.67 4.57 -8.58
CA GLY A 187 15.27 4.85 -8.90
C GLY A 187 14.32 3.63 -8.84
N GLY A 188 14.78 2.48 -8.33
CA GLY A 188 13.92 1.33 -8.03
C GLY A 188 14.24 0.03 -8.76
N ALA A 189 14.46 0.07 -10.08
CA ALA A 189 14.72 -1.14 -10.87
C ALA A 189 16.08 -1.81 -10.56
N GLY A 190 17.03 -1.07 -10.00
CA GLY A 190 18.33 -1.61 -9.63
C GLY A 190 19.18 -2.10 -10.80
N PHE A 191 19.05 -1.53 -12.00
CA PHE A 191 19.92 -1.91 -13.12
C PHE A 191 21.37 -1.42 -12.89
N PRO A 192 22.42 -2.22 -13.19
CA PRO A 192 23.81 -1.81 -13.01
C PRO A 192 24.18 -0.58 -13.86
N THR A 193 24.63 0.49 -13.20
CA THR A 193 24.84 1.80 -13.85
C THR A 193 26.03 1.76 -14.81
N GLY A 194 27.14 1.13 -14.42
CA GLY A 194 28.32 1.03 -15.29
C GLY A 194 28.05 0.26 -16.59
N ILE A 195 27.21 -0.77 -16.54
CA ILE A 195 26.76 -1.50 -17.74
C ILE A 195 25.94 -0.59 -18.65
N LYS A 196 25.00 0.17 -18.07
CA LYS A 196 24.18 1.15 -18.82
C LYS A 196 25.06 2.18 -19.54
N TRP A 197 26.07 2.69 -18.85
CA TRP A 197 27.01 3.66 -19.41
C TRP A 197 27.88 3.04 -20.51
N ASN A 198 28.31 1.79 -20.34
CA ASN A 198 29.07 1.08 -21.36
C ASN A 198 28.27 0.93 -22.67
N TYR A 199 27.01 0.52 -22.61
CA TYR A 199 26.16 0.43 -23.81
C TYR A 199 26.00 1.77 -24.53
N ALA A 200 25.79 2.86 -23.78
CA ALA A 200 25.70 4.19 -24.39
C ALA A 200 27.03 4.66 -24.98
N LYS A 201 28.16 4.29 -24.36
CA LYS A 201 29.51 4.60 -24.85
C LYS A 201 29.82 3.87 -26.16
N GLU A 202 29.51 2.58 -26.22
CA GLU A 202 29.72 1.73 -27.42
C GLU A 202 28.86 2.14 -28.62
N ASN A 203 27.77 2.87 -28.38
CA ASN A 203 26.94 3.39 -29.46
C ASN A 203 27.73 4.38 -30.35
N PRO A 204 27.73 4.20 -31.69
CA PRO A 204 28.53 4.99 -32.62
C PRO A 204 27.99 6.42 -32.86
N SER A 205 26.81 6.77 -32.33
CA SER A 205 26.25 8.11 -32.50
C SER A 205 27.20 9.18 -31.96
N LYS A 206 27.39 10.25 -32.75
CA LYS A 206 28.16 11.44 -32.35
C LYS A 206 27.42 12.28 -31.31
N VAL A 207 26.10 12.19 -31.26
CA VAL A 207 25.27 12.96 -30.33
C VAL A 207 24.65 11.98 -29.35
N LYS A 208 24.92 12.21 -28.07
CA LYS A 208 24.42 11.41 -26.95
C LYS A 208 23.87 12.34 -25.88
N MET A 209 22.91 11.84 -25.12
CA MET A 209 22.17 12.62 -24.13
C MET A 209 22.30 11.99 -22.74
N VAL A 210 22.30 12.84 -21.71
CA VAL A 210 22.22 12.42 -20.31
C VAL A 210 20.95 12.99 -19.70
N ILE A 211 20.20 12.17 -18.96
CA ILE A 211 19.00 12.62 -18.25
C ILE A 211 19.10 12.23 -16.78
N ALA A 212 18.97 13.22 -15.91
CA ALA A 212 18.65 13.02 -14.50
C ALA A 212 17.13 12.99 -14.33
N ASN A 213 16.62 11.83 -13.92
CA ASN A 213 15.23 11.64 -13.57
C ASN A 213 15.02 12.04 -12.09
N GLY A 214 14.42 13.22 -11.89
CA GLY A 214 13.96 13.74 -10.60
C GLY A 214 12.43 13.76 -10.48
N ASP A 215 11.72 12.91 -11.24
CA ASP A 215 10.27 12.70 -11.10
C ASP A 215 9.98 11.73 -9.94
N GLU A 216 10.28 12.19 -8.73
CA GLU A 216 10.09 11.43 -7.49
C GLU A 216 8.61 11.42 -7.12
N GLY A 217 7.83 10.62 -7.85
CA GLY A 217 6.37 10.59 -7.77
C GLY A 217 5.80 9.78 -6.59
N ASP A 218 6.61 8.93 -5.94
CA ASP A 218 6.16 8.00 -4.91
C ASP A 218 5.65 8.74 -3.66
N PRO A 219 4.42 8.44 -3.16
CA PRO A 219 3.94 9.03 -1.92
C PRO A 219 4.88 8.72 -0.74
N GLY A 220 5.29 9.77 -0.04
CA GLY A 220 6.21 9.66 1.09
C GLY A 220 7.70 9.63 0.73
N ALA A 221 8.07 9.66 -0.56
CA ALA A 221 9.45 9.80 -1.01
C ALA A 221 9.83 11.29 -1.18
N PHE A 222 11.05 11.64 -0.76
CA PHE A 222 11.61 12.99 -0.86
C PHE A 222 13.15 13.01 -0.77
N MET A 223 13.81 11.89 -1.13
CA MET A 223 15.26 11.76 -1.16
C MET A 223 15.87 12.54 -2.32
N ASP A 224 15.37 12.37 -3.53
CA ASP A 224 15.86 13.07 -4.72
C ASP A 224 15.61 14.57 -4.58
N ARG A 225 14.42 14.94 -4.07
CA ARG A 225 14.10 16.30 -3.67
C ARG A 225 15.17 16.90 -2.77
N SER A 226 15.61 16.17 -1.75
CA SER A 226 16.56 16.68 -0.76
C SER A 226 17.96 16.87 -1.34
N VAL A 227 18.35 16.06 -2.33
CA VAL A 227 19.57 16.29 -3.13
C VAL A 227 19.39 17.54 -4.00
N MET A 228 18.31 17.67 -4.77
CA MET A 228 18.12 18.82 -5.66
C MET A 228 17.97 20.15 -4.91
N GLU A 229 17.34 20.14 -3.73
CA GLU A 229 17.16 21.33 -2.89
C GLU A 229 18.37 21.64 -2.01
N GLY A 230 19.13 20.63 -1.58
CA GLY A 230 20.15 20.75 -0.54
C GLY A 230 21.60 20.52 -0.99
N ASP A 231 21.82 19.83 -2.10
CA ASP A 231 23.14 19.57 -2.70
C ASP A 231 23.06 19.47 -4.25
N PRO A 232 22.59 20.54 -4.94
CA PRO A 232 22.38 20.50 -6.39
C PRO A 232 23.68 20.30 -7.19
N HIS A 233 24.81 20.74 -6.66
CA HIS A 233 26.10 20.65 -7.35
C HIS A 233 26.63 19.21 -7.42
N SER A 234 26.32 18.35 -6.44
CA SER A 234 26.64 16.92 -6.50
C SER A 234 25.91 16.19 -7.64
N LEU A 235 24.66 16.57 -7.91
CA LEU A 235 23.93 16.10 -9.09
C LEU A 235 24.61 16.58 -10.39
N LEU A 236 24.93 17.87 -10.49
CA LEU A 236 25.57 18.43 -11.69
C LEU A 236 26.94 17.80 -11.96
N GLU A 237 27.76 17.63 -10.92
CA GLU A 237 29.06 16.97 -11.02
C GLU A 237 28.91 15.52 -11.52
N GLY A 238 27.96 14.76 -10.96
CA GLY A 238 27.66 13.40 -11.43
C GLY A 238 27.24 13.35 -12.90
N MET A 239 26.43 14.31 -13.36
CA MET A 239 26.02 14.41 -14.76
C MET A 239 27.19 14.77 -15.69
N VAL A 240 28.08 15.68 -15.28
CA VAL A 240 29.29 16.03 -16.06
C VAL A 240 30.21 14.81 -16.19
N ILE A 241 30.44 14.06 -15.11
CA ILE A 241 31.23 12.81 -15.13
C ILE A 241 30.63 11.81 -16.12
N CYS A 242 29.30 11.61 -16.08
CA CYS A 242 28.61 10.75 -17.03
C CYS A 242 28.76 11.25 -18.47
N GLY A 243 28.58 12.54 -18.70
CA GLY A 243 28.73 13.16 -20.01
C GLY A 243 30.11 12.93 -20.59
N TYR A 244 31.15 13.13 -19.78
CA TYR A 244 32.54 12.85 -20.15
C TYR A 244 32.77 11.37 -20.48
N ALA A 245 32.28 10.46 -19.64
CA ALA A 245 32.49 9.02 -19.77
C ALA A 245 31.90 8.43 -21.08
N ILE A 246 30.70 8.89 -21.46
CA ILE A 246 29.99 8.37 -22.63
C ILE A 246 30.19 9.21 -23.90
N GLY A 247 30.73 10.43 -23.77
CA GLY A 247 30.87 11.41 -24.86
C GLY A 247 29.57 12.15 -25.18
N ALA A 248 28.77 12.51 -24.17
CA ALA A 248 27.56 13.31 -24.33
C ALA A 248 27.82 14.79 -24.01
N ASN A 249 27.25 15.69 -24.82
CA ASN A 249 27.39 17.15 -24.64
C ASN A 249 26.14 17.82 -24.07
N TYR A 250 25.03 17.10 -23.98
CA TYR A 250 23.74 17.64 -23.57
C TYR A 250 23.15 16.82 -22.43
N GLY A 251 22.73 17.53 -21.39
CA GLY A 251 22.09 17.02 -20.19
C GLY A 251 20.69 17.60 -20.01
N PHE A 252 19.77 16.79 -19.49
CA PHE A 252 18.46 17.24 -19.03
C PHE A 252 18.23 16.82 -17.59
N ILE A 253 17.67 17.70 -16.77
CA ILE A 253 17.15 17.35 -15.46
C ILE A 253 15.62 17.46 -15.54
N TYR A 254 14.94 16.32 -15.46
CA TYR A 254 13.49 16.29 -15.42
C TYR A 254 13.04 16.39 -13.97
N VAL A 255 12.31 17.45 -13.63
CA VAL A 255 11.86 17.73 -12.27
C VAL A 255 10.34 17.83 -12.26
N ARG A 256 9.69 17.13 -11.34
CA ARG A 256 8.24 17.21 -11.18
C ARG A 256 7.76 18.62 -10.84
N HIS A 257 6.56 18.96 -11.28
CA HIS A 257 5.96 20.30 -11.09
C HIS A 257 5.82 20.68 -9.60
N GLU A 258 5.60 19.69 -8.74
CA GLU A 258 5.34 19.86 -7.31
C GLU A 258 6.58 20.26 -6.50
N TYR A 259 7.77 20.33 -7.11
CA TYR A 259 9.03 20.74 -6.47
C TYR A 259 9.57 22.09 -6.97
N PRO A 260 8.85 23.21 -6.74
CA PRO A 260 9.27 24.53 -7.21
C PRO A 260 10.57 25.01 -6.58
N LEU A 261 10.86 24.62 -5.32
CA LEU A 261 12.10 24.97 -4.64
C LEU A 261 13.31 24.27 -5.28
N ALA A 262 13.19 22.99 -5.62
CA ALA A 262 14.24 22.25 -6.34
C ALA A 262 14.56 22.92 -7.69
N ILE A 263 13.53 23.31 -8.46
CA ILE A 263 13.71 24.02 -9.73
C ILE A 263 14.46 25.35 -9.53
N LYS A 264 14.09 26.13 -8.51
CA LYS A 264 14.77 27.39 -8.19
C LYS A 264 16.25 27.16 -7.84
N THR A 265 16.53 26.20 -6.97
CA THR A 265 17.88 25.86 -6.52
C THR A 265 18.74 25.36 -7.69
N LEU A 266 18.21 24.44 -8.51
CA LEU A 266 18.92 23.92 -9.68
C LEU A 266 19.21 24.99 -10.73
N LYS A 267 18.25 25.90 -11.01
CA LYS A 267 18.49 27.03 -11.94
C LYS A 267 19.65 27.90 -11.48
N LEU A 268 19.74 28.18 -10.18
CA LEU A 268 20.86 28.94 -9.63
C LEU A 268 22.17 28.16 -9.71
N ALA A 269 22.17 26.88 -9.34
CA ALA A 269 23.36 26.03 -9.36
C ALA A 269 23.94 25.88 -10.78
N ILE A 270 23.08 25.68 -11.79
CA ILE A 270 23.48 25.64 -13.21
C ILE A 270 24.14 26.97 -13.60
N LYS A 271 23.48 28.09 -13.31
CA LYS A 271 24.01 29.43 -13.61
C LYS A 271 25.37 29.66 -12.96
N GLN A 272 25.53 29.34 -11.68
CA GLN A 272 26.79 29.47 -10.95
C GLN A 272 27.90 28.59 -11.55
N ALA A 273 27.58 27.34 -11.90
CA ALA A 273 28.52 26.42 -12.53
C ALA A 273 28.97 26.90 -13.93
N GLU A 274 28.06 27.49 -14.71
CA GLU A 274 28.38 28.09 -16.01
C GLU A 274 29.27 29.34 -15.87
N GLU A 275 28.94 30.24 -14.94
CA GLU A 275 29.70 31.47 -14.68
C GLU A 275 31.13 31.20 -14.24
N ILE A 276 31.34 30.17 -13.42
CA ILE A 276 32.66 29.79 -12.92
C ILE A 276 33.42 28.86 -13.89
N GLY A 277 32.77 28.33 -14.94
CA GLY A 277 33.41 27.47 -15.95
C GLY A 277 33.50 25.98 -15.60
N LEU A 278 32.66 25.51 -14.68
CA LEU A 278 32.48 24.10 -14.33
C LEU A 278 31.34 23.42 -15.11
N LEU A 279 30.61 24.20 -15.91
CA LEU A 279 29.59 23.76 -16.85
C LEU A 279 29.66 24.62 -18.13
N GLY A 280 29.07 24.14 -19.22
CA GLY A 280 29.03 24.84 -20.50
C GLY A 280 30.22 24.48 -21.40
N ARG A 281 30.77 25.47 -22.08
CA ARG A 281 31.85 25.27 -23.07
C ARG A 281 33.24 25.26 -22.44
N ASN A 282 34.05 24.32 -22.91
CA ASN A 282 35.46 24.09 -22.61
C ASN A 282 35.73 24.06 -21.10
N ILE A 283 35.07 23.13 -20.42
CA ILE A 283 35.13 22.97 -18.95
C ILE A 283 36.60 22.82 -18.54
N LEU A 284 37.05 23.71 -17.65
CA LEU A 284 38.43 23.79 -17.15
C LEU A 284 39.52 23.77 -18.23
N GLY A 285 39.22 24.22 -19.46
CA GLY A 285 40.18 24.28 -20.57
C GLY A 285 40.53 22.91 -21.19
N LYS A 286 39.71 21.87 -20.95
CA LYS A 286 40.02 20.48 -21.34
C LYS A 286 39.38 20.01 -22.66
N GLY A 287 38.73 20.91 -23.40
CA GLY A 287 38.11 20.61 -24.68
C GLY A 287 36.82 19.79 -24.59
N PHE A 288 36.21 19.71 -23.41
CA PHE A 288 34.92 19.04 -23.19
C PHE A 288 33.81 20.07 -22.91
N ASP A 289 32.69 19.90 -23.60
CA ASP A 289 31.52 20.76 -23.50
C ASP A 289 30.35 19.96 -22.92
N PHE A 290 29.67 20.51 -21.91
CA PHE A 290 28.46 19.91 -21.36
C PHE A 290 27.46 20.98 -20.91
N THR A 291 26.28 20.99 -21.51
CA THR A 291 25.20 21.93 -21.19
C THR A 291 24.03 21.18 -20.55
N VAL A 292 23.43 21.76 -19.50
CA VAL A 292 22.30 21.14 -18.79
C VAL A 292 21.06 22.02 -18.88
N HIS A 293 19.92 21.41 -19.21
CA HIS A 293 18.62 22.07 -19.23
C HIS A 293 17.65 21.44 -18.23
N ILE A 294 16.85 22.26 -17.56
CA ILE A 294 15.78 21.77 -16.69
C ILE A 294 14.50 21.64 -17.50
N ARG A 295 13.83 20.49 -17.37
CA ARG A 295 12.48 20.25 -17.87
C ARG A 295 11.55 20.03 -16.71
N GLU A 296 10.56 20.89 -16.61
CA GLU A 296 9.52 20.79 -15.59
C GLU A 296 8.43 19.83 -16.08
N GLY A 297 8.07 18.87 -15.24
CA GLY A 297 6.97 17.95 -15.49
C GLY A 297 5.60 18.62 -15.40
N ALA A 298 4.55 17.85 -15.65
CA ALA A 298 3.16 18.34 -15.67
C ALA A 298 2.24 17.57 -14.70
N GLY A 299 2.80 17.02 -13.62
CA GLY A 299 2.04 16.34 -12.56
C GLY A 299 1.54 14.94 -12.94
N ALA A 300 2.33 14.14 -13.66
CA ALA A 300 1.96 12.78 -14.05
C ALA A 300 2.98 11.77 -13.53
N PHE A 301 2.60 10.91 -12.58
CA PHE A 301 3.48 9.93 -11.94
C PHE A 301 4.12 8.96 -12.94
N VAL A 302 3.42 8.63 -14.02
CA VAL A 302 3.94 7.76 -15.09
C VAL A 302 5.17 8.34 -15.79
N CYS A 303 5.39 9.66 -15.74
CA CYS A 303 6.59 10.29 -16.29
C CYS A 303 7.88 9.95 -15.52
N GLY A 304 7.79 9.28 -14.36
CA GLY A 304 8.94 8.67 -13.71
C GLY A 304 9.47 7.44 -14.47
N GLU A 305 8.66 6.85 -15.36
CA GLU A 305 9.08 5.78 -16.26
C GLU A 305 9.96 6.33 -17.39
N GLU A 306 11.11 5.70 -17.63
CA GLU A 306 12.18 6.25 -18.48
C GLU A 306 11.74 6.68 -19.89
N THR A 307 10.83 5.96 -20.54
CA THR A 307 10.37 6.26 -21.89
C THR A 307 9.22 7.25 -21.93
N ALA A 308 8.36 7.25 -20.91
CA ALA A 308 7.34 8.27 -20.71
C ALA A 308 7.97 9.63 -20.41
N LEU A 309 9.04 9.64 -19.60
CA LEU A 309 9.86 10.82 -19.31
C LEU A 309 10.40 11.45 -20.59
N MET A 310 11.04 10.65 -21.45
CA MET A 310 11.55 11.13 -22.74
C MET A 310 10.41 11.69 -23.61
N ALA A 311 9.27 11.01 -23.69
CA ALA A 311 8.12 11.51 -24.42
C ALA A 311 7.66 12.89 -23.89
N SER A 312 7.66 13.09 -22.57
CA SER A 312 7.34 14.39 -21.96
C SER A 312 8.36 15.47 -22.31
N ILE A 313 9.66 15.16 -22.31
CA ILE A 313 10.71 16.12 -22.74
C ILE A 313 10.55 16.51 -24.21
N GLU A 314 10.14 15.56 -25.06
CA GLU A 314 9.86 15.79 -26.48
C GLU A 314 8.56 16.59 -26.73
N GLY A 315 7.83 16.98 -25.67
CA GLY A 315 6.56 17.70 -25.78
C GLY A 315 5.37 16.80 -26.14
N LYS A 316 5.51 15.49 -26.02
CA LYS A 316 4.44 14.50 -26.23
C LYS A 316 3.79 14.13 -24.91
N ARG A 317 2.66 13.42 -24.97
CA ARG A 317 2.04 12.81 -23.79
C ARG A 317 2.99 11.75 -23.21
N GLY A 318 3.14 11.72 -21.87
CA GLY A 318 3.99 10.78 -21.13
C GLY A 318 3.48 9.35 -21.14
N MET A 319 3.53 8.69 -22.31
CA MET A 319 3.14 7.29 -22.47
C MET A 319 4.38 6.43 -22.71
N PRO A 320 4.58 5.33 -21.94
CA PRO A 320 5.70 4.44 -22.16
C PRO A 320 5.77 3.89 -23.58
N ARG A 321 6.97 3.76 -24.11
CA ARG A 321 7.28 3.15 -25.42
C ARG A 321 7.52 1.66 -25.27
N THR A 322 7.24 0.92 -26.33
CA THR A 322 7.60 -0.50 -26.40
C THR A 322 9.12 -0.62 -26.48
N ARG A 323 9.70 -1.57 -25.76
CA ARG A 323 11.12 -1.92 -25.83
C ARG A 323 11.24 -3.33 -26.43
N PRO A 324 12.21 -3.60 -27.32
CA PRO A 324 13.20 -2.67 -27.90
C PRO A 324 12.60 -1.62 -28.87
N PRO A 325 13.32 -0.52 -29.18
CA PRO A 325 14.69 -0.19 -28.74
C PRO A 325 14.75 0.35 -27.29
N PHE A 326 15.89 0.15 -26.63
CA PHE A 326 16.15 0.74 -25.30
C PHE A 326 16.65 2.18 -25.40
N PRO A 327 16.49 3.03 -24.36
CA PRO A 327 16.93 4.42 -24.40
C PRO A 327 18.42 4.62 -24.72
N VAL A 328 19.27 3.69 -24.29
CA VAL A 328 20.72 3.70 -24.56
C VAL A 328 21.07 3.42 -26.03
N GLU A 329 20.13 2.85 -26.80
CA GLU A 329 20.27 2.60 -28.23
C GLU A 329 19.63 3.74 -29.03
N SER A 330 18.37 4.05 -28.72
CA SER A 330 17.58 5.12 -29.33
C SER A 330 16.60 5.68 -28.32
N GLY A 331 16.94 6.83 -27.73
CA GLY A 331 16.22 7.46 -26.64
C GLY A 331 15.60 8.80 -27.04
N LEU A 332 16.04 9.86 -26.37
CA LEU A 332 15.52 11.21 -26.54
C LEU A 332 15.82 11.72 -27.95
N TRP A 333 14.76 12.04 -28.71
CA TRP A 333 14.87 12.38 -30.15
C TRP A 333 15.69 11.35 -30.95
N GLU A 334 15.49 10.07 -30.62
CA GLU A 334 16.16 8.92 -31.25
C GLU A 334 17.67 8.84 -31.02
N MET A 335 18.23 9.74 -30.21
CA MET A 335 19.65 9.72 -29.84
C MET A 335 19.90 8.80 -28.64
N PRO A 336 21.06 8.12 -28.57
CA PRO A 336 21.45 7.34 -27.40
C PRO A 336 21.40 8.17 -26.12
N THR A 337 20.65 7.69 -25.14
CA THR A 337 20.33 8.46 -23.95
C THR A 337 20.54 7.64 -22.69
N VAL A 338 21.42 8.12 -21.81
CA VAL A 338 21.60 7.57 -20.47
C VAL A 338 20.63 8.25 -19.53
N ILE A 339 19.72 7.47 -18.95
CA ILE A 339 18.78 7.93 -17.94
C ILE A 339 19.16 7.31 -16.59
N ASN A 340 19.49 8.15 -15.62
CA ASN A 340 19.75 7.77 -14.25
C ASN A 340 18.95 8.64 -13.27
N ASN A 341 18.66 8.09 -12.11
CA ASN A 341 17.97 8.78 -11.03
C ASN A 341 18.93 9.78 -10.32
N VAL A 342 18.38 10.82 -9.70
CA VAL A 342 19.14 11.88 -9.01
C VAL A 342 20.09 11.32 -7.94
N GLU A 343 19.60 10.45 -7.03
CA GLU A 343 20.45 9.80 -6.02
C GLU A 343 21.60 9.00 -6.67
N THR A 344 21.36 8.38 -7.84
CA THR A 344 22.41 7.65 -8.56
C THR A 344 23.54 8.59 -8.96
N PHE A 345 23.22 9.75 -9.54
CA PHE A 345 24.23 10.75 -9.90
C PHE A 345 24.94 11.34 -8.69
N ALA A 346 24.25 11.58 -7.57
CA ALA A 346 24.85 12.12 -6.36
C ALA A 346 25.93 11.22 -5.72
N ASN A 347 25.87 9.91 -5.99
CA ASN A 347 26.88 8.95 -5.55
C ASN A 347 28.14 8.95 -6.44
N ILE A 348 28.01 9.24 -7.75
CA ILE A 348 29.10 9.11 -8.72
C ILE A 348 30.35 9.92 -8.34
N PRO A 349 30.28 11.21 -7.97
CA PRO A 349 31.47 11.98 -7.64
C PRO A 349 32.30 11.32 -6.54
N TYR A 350 31.64 10.84 -5.50
CA TYR A 350 32.31 10.25 -4.35
C TYR A 350 32.90 8.87 -4.65
N ILE A 351 32.24 8.09 -5.53
CA ILE A 351 32.81 6.83 -6.07
C ILE A 351 34.10 7.12 -6.82
N ILE A 352 34.13 8.14 -7.68
CA ILE A 352 35.33 8.50 -8.43
C ILE A 352 36.44 9.00 -7.52
N GLU A 353 36.12 9.80 -6.50
CA GLU A 353 37.11 10.32 -5.54
C GLU A 353 37.76 9.19 -4.73
N LYS A 354 36.95 8.35 -4.08
CA LYS A 354 37.41 7.30 -3.15
C LYS A 354 37.82 6.00 -3.82
N GLY A 355 37.34 5.76 -5.04
CA GLY A 355 37.54 4.54 -5.81
C GLY A 355 36.41 3.52 -5.67
N ALA A 356 36.30 2.66 -6.68
CA ALA A 356 35.29 1.62 -6.81
C ALA A 356 35.33 0.60 -5.67
N ASP A 357 36.53 0.16 -5.28
CA ASP A 357 36.72 -0.87 -4.25
C ASP A 357 36.21 -0.39 -2.89
N TRP A 358 36.39 0.90 -2.57
CA TRP A 358 35.84 1.52 -1.37
C TRP A 358 34.31 1.44 -1.34
N PHE A 359 33.65 1.77 -2.46
CA PHE A 359 32.19 1.74 -2.54
C PHE A 359 31.65 0.30 -2.54
N HIS A 360 32.35 -0.63 -3.20
CA HIS A 360 31.97 -2.04 -3.26
C HIS A 360 32.01 -2.72 -1.89
N ASN A 361 32.96 -2.33 -1.02
CA ASN A 361 33.08 -2.83 0.35
C ASN A 361 31.95 -2.36 1.29
N ILE A 362 31.10 -1.45 0.84
CA ILE A 362 29.94 -0.97 1.60
C ILE A 362 28.70 -1.71 1.08
N GLY A 363 27.88 -2.25 1.97
CA GLY A 363 26.64 -2.93 1.61
C GLY A 363 26.80 -4.44 1.38
N THR A 364 26.00 -5.02 0.50
CA THR A 364 26.08 -6.46 0.17
C THR A 364 26.80 -6.69 -1.15
N GLN A 365 27.26 -7.93 -1.39
CA GLN A 365 28.00 -8.30 -2.61
C GLN A 365 27.26 -7.91 -3.91
N ASN A 366 25.94 -8.09 -3.95
CA ASN A 366 25.11 -7.79 -5.11
C ASN A 366 24.44 -6.41 -5.07
N SER A 367 24.56 -5.69 -3.96
CA SER A 367 23.98 -4.36 -3.76
C SER A 367 24.96 -3.49 -2.98
N SER A 368 25.94 -2.94 -3.71
CA SER A 368 26.98 -2.09 -3.13
C SER A 368 26.49 -0.69 -2.80
N GLY A 369 27.16 -0.06 -1.84
CA GLY A 369 26.92 1.30 -1.34
C GLY A 369 25.78 1.44 -0.34
N THR A 370 25.30 2.66 -0.23
CA THR A 370 24.20 3.07 0.65
C THR A 370 22.91 3.29 -0.12
N LYS A 371 21.79 3.33 0.59
CA LYS A 371 20.49 3.75 0.08
C LYS A 371 19.89 4.78 1.01
N VAL A 372 19.31 5.82 0.43
CA VAL A 372 18.48 6.78 1.17
C VAL A 372 17.05 6.24 1.27
N PHE A 373 16.51 6.19 2.49
CA PHE A 373 15.12 5.87 2.77
C PHE A 373 14.38 7.08 3.34
N ALA A 374 13.15 7.28 2.88
CA ALA A 374 12.23 8.24 3.46
C ALA A 374 11.29 7.50 4.42
N LEU A 375 11.59 7.60 5.71
CA LEU A 375 10.88 6.90 6.78
C LEU A 375 9.66 7.71 7.22
N ALA A 376 8.47 7.17 7.00
CA ALA A 376 7.18 7.81 7.24
C ALA A 376 6.17 6.84 7.88
N GLY A 377 4.96 7.33 8.18
CA GLY A 377 3.89 6.55 8.78
C GLY A 377 3.93 6.55 10.31
N LYS A 378 3.60 5.42 10.93
CA LYS A 378 3.39 5.26 12.39
C LYS A 378 4.68 5.02 13.17
N VAL A 379 5.71 5.82 12.91
CA VAL A 379 7.05 5.70 13.53
C VAL A 379 7.41 6.96 14.32
N LYS A 380 8.16 6.81 15.43
CA LYS A 380 8.44 7.94 16.36
C LYS A 380 9.33 9.01 15.77
N ASN A 381 10.31 8.63 14.94
CA ASN A 381 11.24 9.54 14.28
C ASN A 381 11.13 9.37 12.76
N THR A 382 10.38 10.26 12.11
CA THR A 382 10.26 10.34 10.64
C THR A 382 11.37 11.20 10.06
N GLY A 383 11.75 10.91 8.80
CA GLY A 383 12.86 11.62 8.18
C GLY A 383 13.55 10.92 7.02
N LEU A 384 14.69 11.45 6.62
CA LEU A 384 15.61 10.79 5.69
C LEU A 384 16.68 10.02 6.46
N VAL A 385 16.89 8.78 6.02
CA VAL A 385 17.80 7.83 6.63
C VAL A 385 18.69 7.24 5.54
N GLU A 386 19.98 7.53 5.55
CA GLU A 386 20.92 6.94 4.60
C GLU A 386 21.72 5.83 5.27
N VAL A 387 21.56 4.59 4.80
CA VAL A 387 22.10 3.39 5.46
C VAL A 387 22.80 2.48 4.44
N PRO A 388 23.81 1.70 4.87
CA PRO A 388 24.40 0.66 4.02
C PRO A 388 23.33 -0.35 3.58
N MET A 389 23.43 -0.81 2.33
CA MET A 389 22.57 -1.90 1.83
C MET A 389 22.74 -3.17 2.67
N GLY A 390 21.66 -3.88 2.93
CA GLY A 390 21.67 -5.12 3.74
C GLY A 390 21.41 -4.92 5.24
N ILE A 391 21.31 -3.67 5.72
CA ILE A 391 20.74 -3.39 7.06
C ILE A 391 19.33 -3.99 7.16
N THR A 392 18.92 -4.42 8.35
CA THR A 392 17.58 -5.01 8.53
C THR A 392 16.48 -3.97 8.67
N LEU A 393 15.23 -4.35 8.35
CA LEU A 393 14.06 -3.49 8.60
C LEU A 393 13.91 -3.15 10.09
N ARG A 394 14.24 -4.10 10.98
CA ARG A 394 14.21 -3.90 12.43
C ARG A 394 15.09 -2.74 12.84
N GLU A 395 16.33 -2.71 12.36
CA GLU A 395 17.26 -1.64 12.71
C GLU A 395 16.80 -0.28 12.17
N ILE A 396 16.28 -0.22 10.94
CA ILE A 396 15.75 1.03 10.39
C ILE A 396 14.55 1.53 11.22
N ILE A 397 13.59 0.65 11.54
CA ILE A 397 12.32 1.06 12.16
C ILE A 397 12.47 1.29 13.67
N PHE A 398 13.14 0.36 14.38
CA PHE A 398 13.22 0.39 15.84
C PHE A 398 14.43 1.15 16.36
N ASP A 399 15.61 0.99 15.77
CA ASP A 399 16.81 1.66 16.27
C ASP A 399 16.90 3.10 15.77
N ILE A 400 16.75 3.31 14.46
CA ILE A 400 16.81 4.65 13.85
C ILE A 400 15.46 5.37 14.02
N GLY A 401 14.37 4.72 13.63
CA GLY A 401 13.01 5.27 13.73
C GLY A 401 12.47 5.39 15.16
N GLY A 402 13.12 4.76 16.15
CA GLY A 402 12.69 4.80 17.56
C GLY A 402 11.45 3.94 17.86
N GLY A 403 11.04 3.08 16.93
CA GLY A 403 9.88 2.20 17.03
C GLY A 403 8.55 2.89 16.72
N ILE A 404 7.46 2.23 17.10
CA ILE A 404 6.10 2.63 16.74
C ILE A 404 5.57 3.71 17.69
N ILE A 405 4.78 4.64 17.14
CA ILE A 405 4.13 5.70 17.92
C ILE A 405 3.29 5.05 19.04
N GLN A 406 3.36 5.63 20.25
CA GLN A 406 2.68 5.12 21.45
C GLN A 406 3.09 3.68 21.85
N ASN A 407 4.21 3.16 21.34
CA ASN A 407 4.68 1.78 21.58
C ASN A 407 3.64 0.72 21.19
N LYS A 408 2.79 1.01 20.20
CA LYS A 408 1.86 0.03 19.62
C LYS A 408 2.60 -1.08 18.90
N ARG A 409 1.89 -2.17 18.60
CA ARG A 409 2.47 -3.28 17.85
C ARG A 409 2.72 -2.89 16.39
N PHE A 410 3.91 -3.23 15.89
CA PHE A 410 4.21 -3.14 14.46
C PHE A 410 3.39 -4.18 13.68
N LYS A 411 2.80 -3.76 12.57
CA LYS A 411 2.01 -4.65 11.72
C LYS A 411 2.70 -4.95 10.40
N ALA A 412 3.06 -3.89 9.69
CA ALA A 412 3.67 -3.99 8.37
C ALA A 412 4.43 -2.72 8.00
N VAL A 413 5.30 -2.83 7.00
CA VAL A 413 5.91 -1.69 6.32
C VAL A 413 5.71 -1.84 4.82
N GLN A 414 5.26 -0.77 4.16
CA GLN A 414 5.23 -0.70 2.70
C GLN A 414 6.56 -0.14 2.21
N THR A 415 7.24 -0.84 1.31
CA THR A 415 8.45 -0.34 0.63
C THR A 415 8.21 -0.31 -0.87
N GLY A 416 8.91 0.58 -1.59
CA GLY A 416 8.81 0.63 -3.04
C GLY A 416 7.67 1.51 -3.59
N GLY A 417 7.19 2.45 -2.77
CA GLY A 417 6.12 3.36 -3.14
C GLY A 417 4.75 2.66 -3.29
N PRO A 418 3.84 3.24 -4.10
CA PRO A 418 2.46 2.77 -4.20
C PRO A 418 2.34 1.49 -5.04
N SER A 419 3.36 1.13 -5.81
CA SER A 419 3.43 -0.13 -6.57
C SER A 419 4.30 -1.20 -5.90
N GLY A 420 4.76 -0.92 -4.68
CA GLY A 420 5.57 -1.86 -3.90
C GLY A 420 4.76 -2.88 -3.11
N GLY A 421 5.40 -3.62 -2.20
CA GLY A 421 4.75 -4.66 -1.39
C GLY A 421 4.68 -4.31 0.09
N CYS A 422 3.67 -4.87 0.77
CA CYS A 422 3.54 -4.82 2.23
C CYS A 422 4.36 -5.95 2.87
N ILE A 423 5.25 -5.59 3.78
CA ILE A 423 6.16 -6.52 4.46
C ILE A 423 5.69 -6.71 5.91
N PRO A 424 5.26 -7.92 6.32
CA PRO A 424 4.78 -8.20 7.68
C PRO A 424 5.91 -8.33 8.72
N GLU A 425 5.52 -8.34 10.01
CA GLU A 425 6.38 -8.48 11.19
C GLU A 425 7.41 -9.62 11.11
N GLN A 426 7.04 -10.78 10.55
CA GLN A 426 7.92 -11.95 10.44
C GLN A 426 9.18 -11.72 9.57
N TYR A 427 9.22 -10.65 8.77
CA TYR A 427 10.37 -10.29 7.93
C TYR A 427 11.10 -9.04 8.44
N LEU A 428 10.91 -8.62 9.69
CA LEU A 428 11.65 -7.49 10.26
C LEU A 428 13.18 -7.68 10.22
N ASP A 429 13.65 -8.91 10.35
CA ASP A 429 15.07 -9.24 10.32
C ASP A 429 15.60 -9.52 8.89
N LEU A 430 14.77 -9.30 7.86
CA LEU A 430 15.18 -9.42 6.47
C LEU A 430 16.18 -8.31 6.11
N PRO A 431 17.32 -8.63 5.49
CA PRO A 431 18.23 -7.65 4.90
C PRO A 431 17.53 -6.80 3.84
N VAL A 432 17.70 -5.47 3.91
CA VAL A 432 17.14 -4.52 2.95
C VAL A 432 18.11 -4.34 1.79
N ASP A 433 17.94 -5.16 0.76
CA ASP A 433 18.62 -5.08 -0.53
C ASP A 433 17.64 -5.41 -1.68
N PHE A 434 18.05 -5.14 -2.92
CA PHE A 434 17.16 -5.32 -4.09
C PHE A 434 16.66 -6.77 -4.23
N ASP A 435 17.52 -7.75 -3.97
CA ASP A 435 17.25 -9.16 -4.27
C ASP A 435 16.43 -9.79 -3.14
N SER A 436 16.70 -9.43 -1.89
CA SER A 436 15.97 -9.89 -0.70
C SER A 436 14.53 -9.38 -0.69
N LEU A 437 14.29 -8.10 -1.02
CA LEU A 437 12.94 -7.53 -1.08
C LEU A 437 12.09 -8.16 -2.20
N ALA A 438 12.70 -8.41 -3.37
CA ALA A 438 12.00 -9.01 -4.52
C ALA A 438 11.43 -10.40 -4.18
N LYS A 439 12.16 -11.22 -3.41
CA LYS A 439 11.74 -12.58 -3.02
C LYS A 439 10.44 -12.61 -2.22
N ILE A 440 10.15 -11.57 -1.44
CA ILE A 440 8.94 -11.48 -0.62
C ILE A 440 7.80 -10.71 -1.30
N GLY A 441 7.94 -10.36 -2.59
CA GLY A 441 6.95 -9.62 -3.36
C GLY A 441 6.95 -8.12 -3.13
N SER A 442 8.01 -7.58 -2.51
CA SER A 442 8.23 -6.14 -2.39
C SER A 442 9.37 -5.68 -3.32
N ILE A 443 9.61 -4.38 -3.40
CA ILE A 443 10.69 -3.78 -4.16
C ILE A 443 11.32 -2.63 -3.37
N MET A 444 12.54 -2.25 -3.75
CA MET A 444 13.22 -1.08 -3.18
C MET A 444 12.51 0.23 -3.57
N GLY A 445 12.11 0.35 -4.84
CA GLY A 445 11.58 1.58 -5.44
C GLY A 445 12.50 2.78 -5.22
N SER A 446 11.92 3.98 -5.10
CA SER A 446 12.65 5.20 -4.75
C SER A 446 13.26 5.17 -3.34
N GLY A 447 12.78 4.30 -2.44
CA GLY A 447 13.21 4.20 -1.04
C GLY A 447 12.20 4.76 -0.03
N GLY A 448 10.96 5.05 -0.44
CA GLY A 448 9.88 5.36 0.52
C GLY A 448 9.55 4.15 1.41
N MET A 449 9.44 4.38 2.73
CA MET A 449 9.06 3.38 3.73
C MET A 449 7.91 3.90 4.60
N VAL A 450 6.71 3.32 4.41
CA VAL A 450 5.52 3.69 5.18
C VAL A 450 5.24 2.63 6.24
N VAL A 451 5.53 2.96 7.50
CA VAL A 451 5.35 2.08 8.65
C VAL A 451 3.88 2.09 9.12
N MET A 452 3.34 0.91 9.39
CA MET A 452 1.95 0.68 9.82
C MET A 452 1.90 -0.08 11.14
N ASP A 453 0.92 0.26 11.97
CA ASP A 453 0.66 -0.36 13.27
C ASP A 453 -0.60 -1.23 13.25
N GLU A 454 -0.95 -1.80 14.39
CA GLU A 454 -2.12 -2.68 14.56
C GLU A 454 -3.48 -2.03 14.23
N ASP A 455 -3.57 -0.69 14.20
CA ASP A 455 -4.79 0.06 13.87
C ASP A 455 -4.95 0.31 12.36
N ASN A 456 -4.02 -0.13 11.52
CA ASN A 456 -4.14 -0.01 10.07
C ASN A 456 -4.88 -1.23 9.48
N CYS A 457 -5.86 -1.03 8.59
CA CYS A 457 -6.53 -2.12 7.86
C CYS A 457 -5.76 -2.47 6.58
N MET A 458 -5.31 -3.71 6.41
CA MET A 458 -4.48 -4.06 5.23
C MET A 458 -5.28 -4.07 3.92
N VAL A 459 -6.58 -4.36 3.97
CA VAL A 459 -7.48 -4.28 2.81
C VAL A 459 -7.64 -2.82 2.34
N ASP A 460 -7.77 -1.89 3.30
CA ASP A 460 -7.90 -0.46 3.00
C ASP A 460 -6.57 0.13 2.50
N VAL A 461 -5.45 -0.31 3.05
CA VAL A 461 -4.10 0.03 2.56
C VAL A 461 -3.92 -0.42 1.11
N ALA A 462 -4.29 -1.66 0.78
CA ALA A 462 -4.22 -2.16 -0.59
C ALA A 462 -5.09 -1.33 -1.55
N LYS A 463 -6.31 -0.98 -1.11
CA LYS A 463 -7.23 -0.11 -1.87
C LYS A 463 -6.63 1.27 -2.09
N PHE A 464 -6.06 1.89 -1.06
CA PHE A 464 -5.43 3.21 -1.15
C PHE A 464 -4.29 3.23 -2.18
N PHE A 465 -3.33 2.31 -2.08
CA PHE A 465 -2.22 2.27 -3.03
C PHE A 465 -2.66 1.93 -4.45
N LEU A 466 -3.60 0.97 -4.60
CA LEU A 466 -4.12 0.64 -5.92
C LEU A 466 -4.87 1.82 -6.55
N SER A 467 -5.68 2.55 -5.78
CA SER A 467 -6.40 3.75 -6.27
C SER A 467 -5.45 4.80 -6.82
N PHE A 468 -4.31 5.03 -6.17
CA PHE A 468 -3.27 5.93 -6.66
C PHE A 468 -2.68 5.41 -7.99
N THR A 469 -2.25 4.14 -8.04
CA THR A 469 -1.66 3.61 -9.28
C THR A 469 -2.67 3.57 -10.44
N GLN A 470 -3.96 3.40 -10.16
CA GLN A 470 -5.03 3.42 -11.15
C GLN A 470 -5.28 4.83 -11.68
N SER A 471 -5.30 5.86 -10.82
CA SER A 471 -5.45 7.26 -11.24
C SER A 471 -4.25 7.74 -12.07
N GLU A 472 -3.07 7.21 -11.78
CA GLU A 472 -1.82 7.53 -12.47
C GLU A 472 -1.56 6.70 -13.74
N SER A 473 -2.52 5.84 -14.13
CA SER A 473 -2.38 5.04 -15.34
C SER A 473 -2.33 5.93 -16.59
N CYS A 474 -1.30 5.76 -17.43
CA CYS A 474 -1.26 6.43 -18.74
C CYS A 474 -2.38 5.98 -19.70
N GLY A 475 -3.10 4.89 -19.37
CA GLY A 475 -4.24 4.40 -20.14
C GLY A 475 -3.89 3.59 -21.39
N LYS A 476 -2.61 3.31 -21.67
CA LYS A 476 -2.16 2.66 -22.91
C LYS A 476 -2.47 1.16 -22.98
N CYS A 477 -2.18 0.39 -21.92
CA CYS A 477 -2.44 -1.06 -21.90
C CYS A 477 -3.80 -1.36 -21.24
N PRO A 478 -4.67 -2.19 -21.86
CA PRO A 478 -5.95 -2.56 -21.27
C PRO A 478 -5.82 -3.25 -19.90
N THR A 479 -4.79 -4.08 -19.72
CA THR A 479 -4.48 -4.76 -18.45
C THR A 479 -4.28 -3.76 -17.31
N CYS A 480 -3.40 -2.77 -17.46
CA CYS A 480 -3.25 -1.73 -16.43
C CYS A 480 -4.50 -0.85 -16.31
N ARG A 481 -5.04 -0.32 -17.41
CA ARG A 481 -6.15 0.65 -17.39
C ARG A 481 -7.44 0.07 -16.81
N ILE A 482 -7.81 -1.13 -17.23
CA ILE A 482 -9.10 -1.77 -16.92
C ILE A 482 -8.92 -2.80 -15.80
N GLY A 483 -7.82 -3.55 -15.80
CA GLY A 483 -7.57 -4.58 -14.78
C GLY A 483 -7.41 -3.98 -13.38
N THR A 484 -6.64 -2.90 -13.23
CA THR A 484 -6.52 -2.22 -11.92
C THR A 484 -7.84 -1.58 -11.49
N TYR A 485 -8.64 -1.06 -12.41
CA TYR A 485 -9.98 -0.56 -12.14
C TYR A 485 -10.91 -1.66 -11.60
N GLN A 486 -10.93 -2.83 -12.23
CA GLN A 486 -11.71 -3.97 -11.76
C GLN A 486 -11.26 -4.46 -10.39
N MET A 487 -9.94 -4.52 -10.15
CA MET A 487 -9.39 -4.86 -8.84
C MET A 487 -9.83 -3.84 -7.77
N LEU A 488 -9.80 -2.55 -8.10
CA LEU A 488 -10.23 -1.48 -7.19
C LEU A 488 -11.72 -1.62 -6.83
N GLN A 489 -12.59 -1.90 -7.81
CA GLN A 489 -14.01 -2.14 -7.55
C GLN A 489 -14.26 -3.31 -6.59
N ILE A 490 -13.49 -4.39 -6.71
CA ILE A 490 -13.58 -5.52 -5.79
C ILE A 490 -13.12 -5.10 -4.37
N LEU A 491 -12.04 -4.34 -4.25
CA LEU A 491 -11.57 -3.83 -2.95
C LEU A 491 -12.57 -2.84 -2.31
N GLU A 492 -13.21 -1.98 -3.11
CA GLU A 492 -14.30 -1.10 -2.66
C GLU A 492 -15.50 -1.90 -2.16
N LYS A 493 -15.88 -2.96 -2.89
CA LYS A 493 -16.92 -3.90 -2.49
C LYS A 493 -16.58 -4.59 -1.16
N ILE A 494 -15.35 -5.09 -0.99
CA ILE A 494 -14.90 -5.72 0.26
C ILE A 494 -14.89 -4.70 1.42
N THR A 495 -14.30 -3.52 1.22
CA THR A 495 -14.16 -2.49 2.28
C THR A 495 -15.48 -1.81 2.65
N SER A 496 -16.51 -1.86 1.78
CA SER A 496 -17.87 -1.43 2.08
C SER A 496 -18.74 -2.51 2.74
N GLY A 497 -18.20 -3.72 2.95
CA GLY A 497 -18.93 -4.83 3.55
C GLY A 497 -19.80 -5.61 2.56
N ASN A 498 -19.70 -5.32 1.27
CA ASN A 498 -20.44 -6.01 0.22
C ASN A 498 -19.64 -7.14 -0.44
N GLY A 499 -18.45 -7.47 0.08
CA GLY A 499 -17.61 -8.55 -0.47
C GLY A 499 -18.28 -9.92 -0.48
N GLU A 500 -17.96 -10.74 -1.46
CA GLU A 500 -18.53 -12.07 -1.69
C GLU A 500 -17.45 -13.17 -1.66
N PRO A 501 -17.82 -14.44 -1.35
CA PRO A 501 -16.93 -15.57 -1.56
C PRO A 501 -16.43 -15.62 -3.02
N GLY A 502 -15.12 -15.84 -3.23
CA GLY A 502 -14.50 -15.82 -4.55
C GLY A 502 -13.85 -14.49 -4.96
N ASP A 503 -14.14 -13.38 -4.25
CA ASP A 503 -13.55 -12.07 -4.57
C ASP A 503 -12.02 -12.06 -4.36
N ILE A 504 -11.50 -12.81 -3.37
CA ILE A 504 -10.05 -12.90 -3.12
C ILE A 504 -9.35 -13.60 -4.28
N GLU A 505 -9.85 -14.77 -4.70
CA GLU A 505 -9.29 -15.57 -5.78
C GLU A 505 -9.36 -14.80 -7.12
N ARG A 506 -10.41 -14.00 -7.30
CA ARG A 506 -10.54 -13.10 -8.46
C ARG A 506 -9.50 -11.99 -8.43
N LEU A 507 -9.22 -11.39 -7.27
CA LEU A 507 -8.15 -10.40 -7.11
C LEU A 507 -6.77 -11.00 -7.41
N GLU A 508 -6.48 -12.21 -6.91
CA GLU A 508 -5.22 -12.92 -7.18
C GLU A 508 -5.05 -13.14 -8.69
N LYS A 509 -6.07 -13.71 -9.34
CA LYS A 509 -6.04 -13.97 -10.79
C LYS A 509 -5.90 -12.69 -11.62
N LEU A 510 -6.67 -11.65 -11.30
CA LEU A 510 -6.57 -10.36 -12.00
C LEU A 510 -5.19 -9.73 -11.79
N GLY A 511 -4.66 -9.80 -10.57
CA GLY A 511 -3.34 -9.26 -10.24
C GLY A 511 -2.26 -9.87 -11.12
N GLU A 512 -2.19 -11.19 -11.24
CA GLU A 512 -1.20 -11.86 -12.10
C GLU A 512 -1.38 -11.49 -13.59
N LEU A 513 -2.62 -11.43 -14.10
CA LEU A 513 -2.89 -11.00 -15.48
C LEU A 513 -2.43 -9.55 -15.74
N VAL A 514 -2.60 -8.66 -14.76
CA VAL A 514 -2.11 -7.27 -14.86
C VAL A 514 -0.59 -7.24 -14.87
N LYS A 515 0.08 -8.06 -14.04
CA LYS A 515 1.54 -8.18 -14.02
C LYS A 515 2.10 -8.63 -15.35
N GLU A 516 1.53 -9.69 -15.91
CA GLU A 516 2.02 -10.29 -17.15
C GLU A 516 1.71 -9.42 -18.38
N GLY A 517 0.51 -8.84 -18.45
CA GLY A 517 0.05 -8.12 -19.63
C GLY A 517 0.35 -6.62 -19.65
N SER A 518 1.03 -6.06 -18.64
CA SER A 518 1.37 -4.64 -18.60
C SER A 518 2.68 -4.32 -19.34
N LEU A 519 2.68 -3.23 -20.11
CA LEU A 519 3.83 -2.83 -20.94
C LEU A 519 5.02 -2.29 -20.14
N CYS A 520 4.76 -1.50 -19.09
CA CYS A 520 5.81 -0.82 -18.31
C CYS A 520 5.90 -1.36 -16.89
N GLY A 521 7.04 -1.10 -16.22
CA GLY A 521 7.28 -1.55 -14.85
C GLY A 521 6.17 -1.16 -13.88
N LEU A 522 5.65 0.08 -13.96
CA LEU A 522 4.58 0.56 -13.08
C LEU A 522 3.30 -0.28 -13.18
N GLY A 523 2.87 -0.63 -14.40
CA GLY A 523 1.71 -1.51 -14.58
C GLY A 523 1.99 -2.94 -14.09
N LYS A 524 3.23 -3.41 -14.28
CA LYS A 524 3.65 -4.74 -13.80
C LYS A 524 3.74 -4.83 -12.28
N THR A 525 3.93 -3.71 -11.58
CA THR A 525 4.06 -3.70 -10.11
C THR A 525 2.80 -3.18 -9.40
N ALA A 526 1.88 -2.51 -10.11
CA ALA A 526 0.63 -2.00 -9.54
C ALA A 526 -0.19 -3.01 -8.72
N PRO A 527 -0.23 -4.32 -9.05
CA PRO A 527 -0.91 -5.32 -8.23
C PRO A 527 -0.21 -5.73 -6.93
N ASN A 528 1.07 -5.41 -6.74
CA ASN A 528 1.87 -5.86 -5.59
C ASN A 528 1.27 -5.53 -4.21
N PRO A 529 0.75 -4.32 -3.92
CA PRO A 529 0.17 -4.04 -2.61
C PRO A 529 -1.03 -4.95 -2.34
N VAL A 530 -1.82 -5.30 -3.37
CA VAL A 530 -2.97 -6.22 -3.23
C VAL A 530 -2.51 -7.66 -3.02
N LEU A 531 -1.59 -8.14 -3.85
CA LEU A 531 -1.14 -9.53 -3.80
C LEU A 531 -0.35 -9.84 -2.52
N THR A 532 0.47 -8.90 -2.05
CA THR A 532 1.23 -9.09 -0.79
C THR A 532 0.32 -9.02 0.43
N THR A 533 -0.67 -8.13 0.45
CA THR A 533 -1.63 -8.07 1.57
C THR A 533 -2.54 -9.30 1.60
N ILE A 534 -2.99 -9.82 0.45
CA ILE A 534 -3.69 -11.11 0.40
C ILE A 534 -2.77 -12.24 0.91
N ARG A 535 -1.50 -12.27 0.48
CA ARG A 535 -0.55 -13.33 0.87
C ARG A 535 -0.28 -13.36 2.37
N TYR A 536 -0.14 -12.21 3.03
CA TYR A 536 0.29 -12.12 4.42
C TYR A 536 -0.83 -11.82 5.42
N PHE A 537 -1.95 -11.27 4.97
CA PHE A 537 -3.06 -10.81 5.80
C PHE A 537 -4.42 -11.26 5.22
N ARG A 538 -4.46 -12.47 4.63
CA ARG A 538 -5.69 -13.04 4.03
C ARG A 538 -6.86 -13.05 5.01
N ASP A 539 -6.57 -13.30 6.29
CA ASP A 539 -7.55 -13.33 7.37
C ASP A 539 -8.32 -12.01 7.48
N GLU A 540 -7.69 -10.86 7.24
CA GLU A 540 -8.40 -9.58 7.22
C GLU A 540 -9.38 -9.48 6.04
N TYR A 541 -9.02 -9.99 4.87
CA TYR A 541 -9.95 -10.05 3.74
C TYR A 541 -11.15 -10.95 4.05
N GLU A 542 -10.89 -12.12 4.65
CA GLU A 542 -11.94 -13.06 5.04
C GLU A 542 -12.87 -12.46 6.11
N GLU A 543 -12.35 -11.72 7.09
CA GLU A 543 -13.17 -11.00 8.08
C GLU A 543 -14.08 -9.94 7.43
N HIS A 544 -13.58 -9.20 6.44
CA HIS A 544 -14.38 -8.21 5.73
C HIS A 544 -15.50 -8.87 4.91
N ILE A 545 -15.22 -10.03 4.29
CA ILE A 545 -16.15 -10.75 3.43
C ILE A 545 -17.20 -11.51 4.24
N ARG A 546 -16.76 -12.32 5.22
CA ARG A 546 -17.62 -13.27 5.96
C ARG A 546 -18.26 -12.61 7.17
N GLU A 547 -17.45 -11.95 8.01
CA GLU A 547 -17.91 -11.40 9.30
C GLU A 547 -18.43 -9.96 9.19
N LYS A 548 -18.27 -9.34 8.01
CA LYS A 548 -18.62 -7.93 7.73
C LYS A 548 -18.02 -7.00 8.77
N TYR A 549 -16.79 -7.26 9.17
CA TYR A 549 -16.10 -6.60 10.27
C TYR A 549 -14.68 -6.19 9.89
N CYS A 550 -14.24 -5.05 10.42
CA CYS A 550 -12.89 -4.54 10.25
C CYS A 550 -12.25 -4.40 11.65
N ARG A 551 -11.31 -5.29 11.99
CA ARG A 551 -10.59 -5.27 13.28
C ARG A 551 -9.90 -3.94 13.58
N ALA A 552 -9.35 -3.29 12.55
CA ALA A 552 -8.70 -1.99 12.61
C ALA A 552 -9.69 -0.82 12.72
N LYS A 553 -11.00 -1.07 12.55
CA LYS A 553 -12.07 -0.07 12.61
C LYS A 553 -11.89 1.10 11.64
N VAL A 554 -11.12 0.90 10.56
CA VAL A 554 -10.91 1.90 9.49
C VAL A 554 -12.06 1.89 8.49
N CYS A 555 -12.51 0.71 8.05
CA CYS A 555 -13.63 0.56 7.12
C CYS A 555 -14.98 0.72 7.84
N ASN A 556 -16.00 1.22 7.15
CA ASN A 556 -17.34 1.50 7.72
C ASN A 556 -18.21 0.24 7.80
N ILE A 557 -17.67 -0.81 8.42
CA ILE A 557 -18.31 -2.12 8.57
C ILE A 557 -18.26 -2.55 10.04
N GLY A 558 -19.09 -3.53 10.42
CA GLY A 558 -19.32 -3.94 11.80
C GLY A 558 -20.58 -3.33 12.42
N ILE A 559 -20.97 -3.89 13.57
CA ILE A 559 -22.17 -3.47 14.33
C ILE A 559 -21.74 -2.44 15.37
N HIS A 560 -22.38 -1.27 15.36
CA HIS A 560 -22.10 -0.22 16.33
C HIS A 560 -23.00 -0.42 17.53
N ARG A 561 -22.44 -0.55 18.75
CA ARG A 561 -23.20 -0.69 19.99
C ARG A 561 -22.64 0.25 21.06
N ILE A 562 -23.48 0.63 22.01
CA ILE A 562 -23.07 1.35 23.22
C ILE A 562 -22.92 0.32 24.33
N ASP A 563 -21.73 0.26 24.92
CA ASP A 563 -21.47 -0.51 26.12
C ASP A 563 -22.03 0.24 27.33
N GLN A 564 -23.05 -0.33 27.95
CA GLN A 564 -23.75 0.32 29.07
C GLN A 564 -22.89 0.38 30.33
N MET A 565 -21.90 -0.50 30.49
CA MET A 565 -21.04 -0.48 31.69
C MET A 565 -20.05 0.68 31.64
N GLU A 566 -19.63 1.09 30.46
CA GLU A 566 -18.69 2.21 30.27
C GLU A 566 -19.41 3.56 29.98
N CYS A 567 -20.69 3.52 29.62
CA CYS A 567 -21.43 4.72 29.23
C CYS A 567 -21.72 5.64 30.41
N ILE A 568 -21.27 6.90 30.33
CA ILE A 568 -21.53 7.94 31.33
C ILE A 568 -22.80 8.78 31.05
N LEU A 569 -23.65 8.34 30.12
CA LEU A 569 -24.93 8.97 29.76
C LEU A 569 -24.85 10.47 29.36
N CYS A 570 -23.74 10.92 28.77
CA CYS A 570 -23.54 12.32 28.37
C CYS A 570 -24.40 12.82 27.18
N GLY A 571 -25.05 11.93 26.43
CA GLY A 571 -25.92 12.28 25.28
C GLY A 571 -25.22 12.78 24.01
N ILE A 572 -23.90 13.00 24.00
CA ILE A 572 -23.15 13.52 22.83
C ILE A 572 -23.34 12.63 21.59
N CYS A 573 -23.29 11.31 21.76
CA CYS A 573 -23.47 10.36 20.66
C CYS A 573 -24.80 10.51 19.92
N LYS A 574 -25.87 10.92 20.64
CA LYS A 574 -27.18 11.23 20.06
C LYS A 574 -27.17 12.55 19.30
N GLN A 575 -26.56 13.59 19.87
CA GLN A 575 -26.47 14.92 19.24
C GLN A 575 -25.72 14.88 17.89
N VAL A 576 -24.67 14.06 17.78
CA VAL A 576 -23.89 13.94 16.53
C VAL A 576 -24.52 12.99 15.50
N CYS A 577 -25.61 12.28 15.84
CA CYS A 577 -26.21 11.29 14.97
C CYS A 577 -27.16 11.95 13.95
N ALA A 578 -26.65 12.21 12.74
CA ALA A 578 -27.45 12.80 11.65
C ALA A 578 -28.64 11.95 11.19
N PHE A 579 -28.65 10.65 11.50
CA PHE A 579 -29.66 9.69 11.07
C PHE A 579 -30.63 9.29 12.18
N ASP A 580 -30.53 9.94 13.35
CA ASP A 580 -31.35 9.65 14.54
C ASP A 580 -31.32 8.16 14.95
N ALA A 581 -30.22 7.47 14.66
CA ALA A 581 -30.03 6.05 14.97
C ALA A 581 -29.69 5.80 16.45
N VAL A 582 -29.16 6.80 17.16
CA VAL A 582 -28.88 6.70 18.59
C VAL A 582 -30.15 7.07 19.37
N LYS A 583 -30.80 6.05 19.93
CA LYS A 583 -32.03 6.19 20.70
C LYS A 583 -31.74 6.26 22.19
N GLU A 584 -32.60 6.97 22.89
CA GLU A 584 -32.51 7.17 24.34
C GLU A 584 -33.69 6.47 25.00
N THR A 585 -33.40 5.76 26.08
CA THR A 585 -34.41 5.18 26.99
C THR A 585 -34.38 5.91 28.32
N ARG A 586 -35.22 5.51 29.27
CA ARG A 586 -35.23 6.13 30.62
C ARG A 586 -33.91 6.02 31.38
N ARG A 587 -33.03 5.08 31.00
CA ARG A 587 -31.79 4.78 31.75
C ARG A 587 -30.54 4.69 30.86
N ASP A 588 -30.70 4.38 29.57
CA ASP A 588 -29.58 4.01 28.69
C ASP A 588 -29.71 4.61 27.28
N PHE A 589 -28.60 4.68 26.56
CA PHE A 589 -28.56 4.99 25.12
C PHE A 589 -28.24 3.72 24.32
N PHE A 590 -28.93 3.49 23.20
CA PHE A 590 -28.63 2.38 22.29
C PHE A 590 -28.60 2.83 20.84
N ILE A 591 -28.00 2.02 19.96
CA ILE A 591 -27.92 2.30 18.52
C ILE A 591 -28.88 1.34 17.82
N ASP A 592 -29.91 1.91 17.22
CA ASP A 592 -30.81 1.22 16.31
C ASP A 592 -30.07 0.90 15.00
N GLN A 593 -29.98 -0.39 14.66
CA GLN A 593 -29.21 -0.84 13.50
C GLN A 593 -29.92 -0.59 12.18
N ASP A 594 -31.24 -0.44 12.18
CA ASP A 594 -32.02 -0.20 10.95
C ASP A 594 -31.81 1.23 10.44
N TYR A 595 -31.63 2.18 11.36
CA TYR A 595 -31.31 3.57 11.05
C TYR A 595 -29.80 3.85 10.92
N CYS A 596 -28.95 2.97 11.47
CA CYS A 596 -27.51 3.23 11.53
C CYS A 596 -26.83 3.05 10.17
N THR A 597 -26.29 4.14 9.62
CA THR A 597 -25.48 4.13 8.38
C THR A 597 -24.00 3.81 8.62
N LYS A 598 -23.61 3.43 9.85
CA LYS A 598 -22.23 3.04 10.22
C LYS A 598 -21.18 4.14 9.94
N CYS A 599 -21.59 5.41 10.00
CA CYS A 599 -20.74 6.57 9.69
C CYS A 599 -19.67 6.92 10.75
N LYS A 600 -19.65 6.23 11.90
CA LYS A 600 -18.71 6.41 13.03
C LYS A 600 -18.74 7.78 13.74
N ALA A 601 -19.66 8.67 13.41
CA ALA A 601 -19.78 9.97 14.11
C ALA A 601 -19.92 9.79 15.64
N CYS A 602 -20.80 8.88 16.06
CA CYS A 602 -20.97 8.54 17.49
C CYS A 602 -19.75 7.88 18.12
N TYR A 603 -18.99 7.08 17.35
CA TYR A 603 -17.78 6.41 17.81
C TYR A 603 -16.68 7.42 18.16
N TYR A 604 -16.40 8.38 17.29
CA TYR A 604 -15.38 9.40 17.54
C TYR A 604 -15.78 10.45 18.57
N ALA A 605 -17.08 10.74 18.70
CA ALA A 605 -17.57 11.74 19.63
C ALA A 605 -17.65 11.24 21.09
N CYS A 606 -17.58 9.92 21.33
CA CYS A 606 -17.72 9.36 22.66
C CYS A 606 -16.46 9.63 23.51
N PRO A 607 -16.54 10.44 24.60
CA PRO A 607 -15.36 10.83 25.37
C PRO A 607 -14.73 9.68 26.17
N VAL A 608 -15.55 8.67 26.51
CA VAL A 608 -15.14 7.49 27.30
C VAL A 608 -14.94 6.25 26.44
N GLY A 609 -15.20 6.32 25.12
CA GLY A 609 -15.06 5.19 24.22
C GLY A 609 -16.07 4.05 24.43
N ALA A 610 -17.22 4.33 25.04
CA ALA A 610 -18.30 3.37 25.28
C ALA A 610 -19.00 2.90 23.99
N VAL A 611 -18.92 3.68 22.90
CA VAL A 611 -19.39 3.22 21.59
C VAL A 611 -18.36 2.24 21.01
N LYS A 612 -18.75 0.97 20.85
CA LYS A 612 -17.92 -0.11 20.31
C LYS A 612 -18.39 -0.51 18.91
N ILE A 613 -17.45 -0.96 18.09
CA ILE A 613 -17.72 -1.63 16.81
C ILE A 613 -17.36 -3.09 16.99
N ILE A 614 -18.35 -3.98 16.88
CA ILE A 614 -18.20 -5.42 17.14
C ILE A 614 -18.51 -6.25 15.89
N LYS A 615 -17.99 -7.49 15.88
CA LYS A 615 -18.28 -8.49 14.85
C LYS A 615 -19.78 -8.78 14.80
N GLN A 616 -20.32 -8.96 13.60
CA GLN A 616 -21.66 -9.51 13.45
C GLN A 616 -21.60 -10.98 13.85
N ARG A 617 -22.09 -11.28 15.04
CA ARG A 617 -22.15 -12.66 15.54
C ARG A 617 -23.25 -13.35 14.74
N PHE A 618 -22.88 -14.15 13.75
CA PHE A 618 -23.77 -15.16 13.21
C PHE A 618 -23.89 -16.22 14.29
N MET A 619 -24.90 -16.10 15.16
CA MET A 619 -25.30 -17.27 15.94
C MET A 619 -25.83 -18.26 14.92
N ARG A 620 -25.30 -19.49 14.94
CA ARG A 620 -26.03 -20.58 14.27
C ARG A 620 -27.37 -20.71 14.99
N LEU A 621 -28.45 -20.99 14.26
CA LEU A 621 -29.78 -21.23 14.86
C LEU A 621 -29.69 -22.24 16.03
N GLU A 622 -28.77 -23.19 15.92
CA GLU A 622 -28.37 -24.18 16.93
C GLU A 622 -27.92 -23.55 18.26
N GLU A 623 -27.10 -22.49 18.22
CA GLU A 623 -26.61 -21.76 19.40
C GLU A 623 -27.70 -20.90 20.03
N GLU A 624 -28.61 -20.35 19.22
CA GLU A 624 -29.75 -19.54 19.67
C GLU A 624 -30.83 -20.43 20.32
N LEU A 625 -31.12 -21.58 19.73
CA LEU A 625 -32.10 -22.57 20.22
C LEU A 625 -31.54 -23.49 21.32
N LYS A 626 -30.25 -23.41 21.63
CA LYS A 626 -29.54 -24.28 22.59
C LYS A 626 -29.73 -25.78 22.30
N ILE A 627 -29.75 -26.16 21.03
CA ILE A 627 -29.88 -27.57 20.65
C ILE A 627 -28.57 -28.28 21.05
N PRO A 628 -28.62 -29.33 21.89
CA PRO A 628 -27.44 -30.12 22.23
C PRO A 628 -26.71 -30.62 20.98
N TYR A 629 -25.37 -30.61 21.00
CA TYR A 629 -24.55 -31.06 19.87
C TYR A 629 -24.90 -32.48 19.41
N GLU A 630 -25.26 -33.35 20.35
CA GLU A 630 -25.68 -34.73 20.14
C GLU A 630 -26.97 -34.82 19.30
N GLU A 631 -27.91 -33.89 19.48
CA GLU A 631 -29.14 -33.80 18.69
C GLU A 631 -28.85 -33.30 17.27
N ILE A 632 -27.93 -32.35 17.12
CA ILE A 632 -27.50 -31.85 15.80
C ILE A 632 -26.84 -32.97 14.99
N GLU A 633 -25.93 -33.72 15.61
CA GLU A 633 -25.26 -34.85 14.97
C GLU A 633 -26.26 -35.96 14.59
N ALA A 634 -27.26 -36.21 15.46
CA ALA A 634 -28.34 -37.15 15.17
C ALA A 634 -29.22 -36.69 13.98
N ILE A 635 -29.57 -35.40 13.92
CA ILE A 635 -30.35 -34.82 12.82
C ILE A 635 -29.54 -34.86 11.51
N GLU A 636 -28.27 -34.48 11.53
CA GLU A 636 -27.39 -34.56 10.35
C GLU A 636 -27.27 -35.99 9.85
N ARG A 637 -27.09 -36.96 10.75
CA ARG A 637 -27.04 -38.37 10.39
C ARG A 637 -28.34 -38.87 9.78
N ARG A 638 -29.50 -38.52 10.37
CA ARG A 638 -30.83 -38.86 9.83
C ARG A 638 -31.11 -38.16 8.50
N SER A 639 -30.60 -36.95 8.29
CA SER A 639 -30.79 -36.19 7.05
C SER A 639 -30.13 -36.83 5.82
N ARG A 640 -29.07 -37.60 6.04
CA ARG A 640 -28.34 -38.37 5.02
C ARG A 640 -28.87 -39.80 4.85
N MET A 641 -29.87 -40.21 5.63
CA MET A 641 -30.57 -41.47 5.39
C MET A 641 -31.46 -41.35 4.15
N THR A 642 -31.89 -42.49 3.63
CA THR A 642 -32.64 -42.58 2.38
C THR A 642 -34.13 -42.72 2.63
N LEU A 643 -34.96 -42.46 1.60
CA LEU A 643 -36.40 -42.72 1.69
C LEU A 643 -36.72 -44.18 2.00
N LYS A 644 -35.86 -45.12 1.58
CA LYS A 644 -35.95 -46.54 1.92
C LYS A 644 -35.91 -46.79 3.43
N ASP A 645 -35.20 -45.97 4.19
CA ASP A 645 -35.09 -46.10 5.65
C ASP A 645 -36.39 -45.66 6.35
N ILE A 646 -37.07 -44.64 5.80
CA ILE A 646 -38.42 -44.25 6.24
C ILE A 646 -39.42 -45.37 5.92
N LEU A 647 -39.39 -45.88 4.68
CA LEU A 647 -40.32 -46.91 4.20
C LEU A 647 -40.22 -48.24 4.96
N LYS A 648 -39.06 -48.54 5.57
CA LYS A 648 -38.88 -49.70 6.46
C LYS A 648 -39.41 -49.48 7.87
N SER A 649 -39.56 -48.22 8.30
CA SER A 649 -39.89 -47.88 9.69
C SER A 649 -41.38 -48.02 10.03
N LYS A 650 -42.26 -48.00 9.02
CA LYS A 650 -43.71 -48.21 9.16
C LYS A 650 -44.29 -48.97 7.96
N PRO A 651 -45.34 -49.79 8.15
CA PRO A 651 -46.03 -50.41 7.03
C PRO A 651 -46.77 -49.34 6.21
N HIS A 652 -46.40 -49.18 4.94
CA HIS A 652 -47.10 -48.30 4.01
C HIS A 652 -48.16 -49.08 3.24
N ILE A 653 -49.42 -48.67 3.38
CA ILE A 653 -50.52 -49.26 2.63
C ILE A 653 -50.54 -48.60 1.26
N ILE A 654 -50.28 -49.40 0.22
CA ILE A 654 -50.44 -48.96 -1.16
C ILE A 654 -51.93 -49.03 -1.49
N VAL A 655 -52.56 -47.86 -1.63
CA VAL A 655 -53.97 -47.75 -2.01
C VAL A 655 -54.03 -47.18 -3.43
N THR A 656 -54.62 -47.96 -4.33
CA THR A 656 -54.70 -47.63 -5.76
C THR A 656 -56.14 -47.65 -6.26
N VAL A 657 -56.43 -46.79 -7.23
CA VAL A 657 -57.65 -46.81 -8.04
C VAL A 657 -57.29 -46.76 -9.52
N LYS A 658 -58.08 -47.39 -10.37
CA LYS A 658 -57.89 -47.32 -11.82
C LYS A 658 -58.38 -45.99 -12.36
N LYS A 659 -57.72 -45.47 -13.39
CA LYS A 659 -58.06 -44.17 -14.00
C LYS A 659 -59.50 -44.09 -14.56
N ASN A 660 -60.12 -45.22 -14.92
CA ASN A 660 -61.49 -45.30 -15.42
C ASN A 660 -62.55 -45.40 -14.31
N GLN A 661 -62.16 -45.53 -13.05
CA GLN A 661 -63.09 -45.46 -11.92
C GLN A 661 -63.55 -44.02 -11.68
N THR A 662 -64.69 -43.87 -11.01
CA THR A 662 -65.29 -42.56 -10.76
C THR A 662 -64.59 -41.84 -9.61
N ILE A 663 -64.74 -40.51 -9.55
CA ILE A 663 -64.29 -39.70 -8.42
C ILE A 663 -64.92 -40.19 -7.12
N LYS A 664 -66.19 -40.59 -7.16
CA LYS A 664 -66.91 -41.19 -6.03
C LYS A 664 -66.22 -42.46 -5.52
N ASP A 665 -65.79 -43.36 -6.41
CA ASP A 665 -65.07 -44.58 -6.04
C ASP A 665 -63.74 -44.26 -5.35
N ALA A 666 -63.01 -43.26 -5.86
CA ALA A 666 -61.78 -42.77 -5.25
C ALA A 666 -62.00 -42.19 -3.83
N VAL A 667 -63.01 -41.34 -3.66
CA VAL A 667 -63.35 -40.74 -2.36
C VAL A 667 -63.79 -41.79 -1.36
N GLN A 668 -64.61 -42.76 -1.80
CA GLN A 668 -65.02 -43.87 -0.96
C GLN A 668 -63.82 -44.72 -0.53
N THR A 669 -62.92 -45.04 -1.47
CA THR A 669 -61.69 -45.79 -1.19
C THR A 669 -60.78 -45.04 -0.21
N MET A 670 -60.62 -43.72 -0.38
CA MET A 670 -59.87 -42.86 0.55
C MET A 670 -60.44 -42.91 1.97
N ASN A 671 -61.76 -42.81 2.10
CA ASN A 671 -62.45 -42.85 3.39
C ASN A 671 -62.35 -44.24 4.05
N GLU A 672 -62.60 -45.32 3.30
CA GLU A 672 -62.53 -46.69 3.81
C GLU A 672 -61.12 -47.09 4.26
N LYS A 673 -60.08 -46.56 3.58
CA LYS A 673 -58.68 -46.83 3.91
C LYS A 673 -58.06 -45.79 4.84
N ASN A 674 -58.80 -44.75 5.22
CA ASN A 674 -58.35 -43.64 6.06
C ASN A 674 -57.06 -42.98 5.53
N VAL A 675 -57.03 -42.65 4.24
CA VAL A 675 -55.87 -42.03 3.57
C VAL A 675 -56.23 -40.69 2.91
N SER A 676 -55.31 -39.73 2.98
CA SER A 676 -55.47 -38.39 2.40
C SER A 676 -54.98 -38.26 0.95
N GLY A 677 -54.46 -39.36 0.38
CA GLY A 677 -54.07 -39.47 -1.02
C GLY A 677 -54.03 -40.93 -1.47
N ILE A 678 -54.34 -41.16 -2.75
CA ILE A 678 -54.32 -42.48 -3.38
C ILE A 678 -53.60 -42.43 -4.72
N PHE A 679 -53.04 -43.56 -5.13
CA PHE A 679 -52.41 -43.70 -6.44
C PHE A 679 -53.47 -43.97 -7.51
N VAL A 680 -53.34 -43.29 -8.64
CA VAL A 680 -54.12 -43.57 -9.85
C VAL A 680 -53.26 -44.39 -10.78
N VAL A 681 -53.75 -45.57 -11.16
CA VAL A 681 -53.01 -46.52 -12.01
C VAL A 681 -53.73 -46.79 -13.34
N ASP A 682 -52.98 -47.23 -14.35
CA ASP A 682 -53.53 -47.71 -15.61
C ASP A 682 -54.02 -49.17 -15.52
N GLU A 683 -54.46 -49.73 -16.66
CA GLU A 683 -54.92 -51.14 -16.73
C GLU A 683 -53.81 -52.17 -16.47
N ASN A 684 -52.53 -51.76 -16.54
CA ASN A 684 -51.36 -52.59 -16.25
C ASN A 684 -50.81 -52.32 -14.83
N ASN A 685 -51.56 -51.64 -13.97
CA ASN A 685 -51.16 -51.23 -12.61
C ASN A 685 -49.94 -50.28 -12.55
N LYS A 686 -49.60 -49.60 -13.65
CA LYS A 686 -48.55 -48.57 -13.64
C LYS A 686 -49.09 -47.27 -13.08
N LEU A 687 -48.29 -46.59 -12.26
CA LEU A 687 -48.63 -45.29 -11.70
C LEU A 687 -48.77 -44.24 -12.82
N VAL A 688 -49.94 -43.62 -12.94
CA VAL A 688 -50.21 -42.55 -13.91
C VAL A 688 -50.53 -41.21 -13.27
N SER A 689 -51.07 -41.20 -12.04
CA SER A 689 -51.34 -39.95 -11.30
C SER A 689 -51.49 -40.19 -9.80
N ILE A 690 -51.74 -39.12 -9.05
CA ILE A 690 -52.18 -39.17 -7.65
C ILE A 690 -53.51 -38.42 -7.53
N PHE A 691 -54.39 -38.90 -6.65
CA PHE A 691 -55.61 -38.20 -6.29
C PHE A 691 -55.60 -37.89 -4.80
N THR A 692 -55.81 -36.63 -4.44
CA THR A 692 -55.68 -36.13 -3.05
C THR A 692 -56.91 -35.33 -2.62
N GLU A 693 -57.01 -35.02 -1.32
CA GLU A 693 -58.03 -34.12 -0.78
C GLU A 693 -58.12 -32.77 -1.51
N ARG A 694 -56.98 -32.25 -2.00
CA ARG A 694 -56.95 -31.01 -2.77
C ARG A 694 -57.67 -31.16 -4.11
N ASP A 695 -57.61 -32.34 -4.72
CA ASP A 695 -58.30 -32.62 -5.98
C ASP A 695 -59.81 -32.79 -5.73
N ILE A 696 -60.24 -33.32 -4.58
CA ILE A 696 -61.64 -33.31 -4.14
C ILE A 696 -62.16 -31.86 -4.01
N VAL A 697 -61.42 -30.99 -3.30
CA VAL A 697 -61.77 -29.57 -3.16
C VAL A 697 -61.82 -28.87 -4.53
N ARG A 698 -60.89 -29.21 -5.43
CA ARG A 698 -60.89 -28.69 -6.80
C ARG A 698 -62.11 -29.15 -7.60
N CYS A 699 -62.55 -30.40 -7.46
CA CYS A 699 -63.76 -30.91 -8.12
C CYS A 699 -64.99 -30.15 -7.63
N ALA A 700 -65.13 -29.98 -6.31
CA ALA A 700 -66.22 -29.21 -5.71
C ALA A 700 -66.24 -27.75 -6.18
N PHE A 701 -65.07 -27.10 -6.25
CA PHE A 701 -64.96 -25.71 -6.71
C PHE A 701 -65.33 -25.53 -8.20
N ASN A 702 -65.01 -26.52 -9.04
CA ASN A 702 -65.27 -26.46 -10.49
C ASN A 702 -66.61 -27.10 -10.90
N ASN A 703 -67.48 -27.47 -9.95
CA ASN A 703 -68.75 -28.16 -10.19
C ASN A 703 -68.61 -29.46 -11.02
N ILE A 704 -67.52 -30.20 -10.84
CA ILE A 704 -67.31 -31.50 -11.51
C ILE A 704 -68.16 -32.55 -10.80
N HIS A 705 -68.95 -33.31 -11.57
CA HIS A 705 -69.82 -34.33 -11.00
C HIS A 705 -69.00 -35.52 -10.49
N PHE A 706 -69.35 -36.07 -9.32
CA PHE A 706 -68.58 -37.16 -8.69
C PHE A 706 -68.69 -38.50 -9.45
N ASP A 707 -69.60 -38.59 -10.42
CA ASP A 707 -69.75 -39.73 -11.33
C ASP A 707 -68.80 -39.65 -12.54
N GLU A 708 -68.06 -38.55 -12.72
CA GLU A 708 -67.02 -38.47 -13.73
C GLU A 708 -65.83 -39.38 -13.38
N THR A 709 -65.11 -39.81 -14.42
CA THR A 709 -63.92 -40.64 -14.27
C THR A 709 -62.73 -39.82 -13.79
N ILE A 710 -61.85 -40.46 -13.00
CA ILE A 710 -60.62 -39.83 -12.49
C ILE A 710 -59.72 -39.36 -13.64
N GLU A 711 -59.70 -40.09 -14.76
CA GLU A 711 -58.95 -39.73 -15.97
C GLU A 711 -59.23 -38.30 -16.47
N ASN A 712 -60.45 -37.79 -16.31
CA ASN A 712 -60.83 -36.45 -16.76
C ASN A 712 -60.25 -35.31 -15.90
N ILE A 713 -59.82 -35.62 -14.67
CA ILE A 713 -59.40 -34.60 -13.68
C ILE A 713 -57.98 -34.79 -13.17
N MET A 714 -57.38 -35.94 -13.46
CA MET A 714 -56.06 -36.30 -12.93
C MET A 714 -54.96 -35.39 -13.46
N ARG A 715 -53.87 -35.26 -12.70
CA ARG A 715 -52.70 -34.50 -13.12
C ARG A 715 -51.73 -35.42 -13.83
N HIS A 716 -51.27 -35.03 -15.02
CA HIS A 716 -50.30 -35.82 -15.78
C HIS A 716 -48.84 -35.54 -15.38
N ASP A 717 -48.56 -34.43 -14.70
CA ASP A 717 -47.23 -34.10 -14.18
C ASP A 717 -47.13 -34.51 -12.70
N ILE A 718 -46.65 -35.72 -12.46
CA ILE A 718 -46.37 -36.25 -11.12
C ILE A 718 -44.87 -36.25 -10.86
N THR A 719 -44.47 -35.72 -9.70
CA THR A 719 -43.08 -35.85 -9.23
C THR A 719 -42.99 -37.10 -8.36
N THR A 720 -42.25 -38.10 -8.83
CA THR A 720 -41.91 -39.30 -8.08
C THR A 720 -40.45 -39.23 -7.60
N LEU A 721 -40.11 -39.97 -6.55
CA LEU A 721 -38.74 -40.10 -6.06
C LEU A 721 -38.34 -41.57 -5.97
N ASP A 722 -37.05 -41.85 -6.17
CA ASP A 722 -36.48 -43.18 -5.94
C ASP A 722 -36.25 -43.43 -4.44
N PRO A 723 -36.44 -44.66 -3.92
CA PRO A 723 -36.13 -44.99 -2.53
C PRO A 723 -34.71 -44.64 -2.09
N SER A 724 -33.73 -44.58 -3.00
CA SER A 724 -32.34 -44.24 -2.70
C SER A 724 -32.09 -42.74 -2.46
N VAL A 725 -33.08 -41.88 -2.69
CA VAL A 725 -32.93 -40.43 -2.50
C VAL A 725 -32.76 -40.10 -1.02
N GLU A 726 -31.84 -39.19 -0.70
CA GLU A 726 -31.65 -38.70 0.67
C GLU A 726 -32.86 -37.90 1.16
N ILE A 727 -33.19 -38.04 2.44
CA ILE A 727 -34.33 -37.35 3.07
C ILE A 727 -34.21 -35.83 2.93
N SER A 728 -33.00 -35.28 3.11
CA SER A 728 -32.71 -33.85 2.93
C SER A 728 -33.10 -33.33 1.53
N SER A 729 -32.79 -34.12 0.50
CA SER A 729 -33.11 -33.82 -0.89
C SER A 729 -34.60 -33.94 -1.16
N ALA A 730 -35.26 -34.96 -0.60
CA ALA A 730 -36.70 -35.15 -0.72
C ALA A 730 -37.50 -33.98 -0.11
N ILE A 731 -37.09 -33.47 1.05
CA ILE A 731 -37.71 -32.28 1.69
C ILE A 731 -37.54 -31.04 0.84
N ASN A 732 -36.37 -30.83 0.25
CA ASN A 732 -36.12 -29.70 -0.62
C ASN A 732 -37.02 -29.74 -1.87
N VAL A 733 -37.17 -30.91 -2.49
CA VAL A 733 -38.09 -31.12 -3.62
C VAL A 733 -39.53 -30.86 -3.20
N ALA A 734 -39.97 -31.41 -2.07
CA ALA A 734 -41.34 -31.27 -1.56
C ALA A 734 -41.70 -29.82 -1.22
N SER A 735 -40.80 -29.11 -0.53
CA SER A 735 -40.95 -27.70 -0.16
C SER A 735 -40.99 -26.79 -1.40
N ARG A 736 -40.00 -26.90 -2.29
CA ARG A 736 -39.92 -26.06 -3.50
C ARG A 736 -41.12 -26.25 -4.43
N LYS A 737 -41.55 -27.50 -4.62
CA LYS A 737 -42.71 -27.83 -5.47
C LYS A 737 -44.06 -27.76 -4.74
N LYS A 738 -44.07 -27.46 -3.43
CA LYS A 738 -45.27 -27.41 -2.57
C LYS A 738 -46.11 -28.71 -2.60
N ILE A 739 -45.42 -29.85 -2.60
CA ILE A 739 -46.00 -31.20 -2.68
C ILE A 739 -46.17 -31.75 -1.25
N ARG A 740 -47.37 -32.25 -0.94
CA ARG A 740 -47.69 -32.85 0.38
C ARG A 740 -47.55 -34.36 0.40
N HIS A 741 -47.79 -35.02 -0.73
CA HIS A 741 -47.75 -36.46 -0.89
C HIS A 741 -46.79 -36.80 -2.03
N ILE A 742 -45.78 -37.61 -1.73
CA ILE A 742 -44.70 -37.94 -2.64
C ILE A 742 -44.78 -39.44 -2.94
N PRO A 743 -45.12 -39.82 -4.18
CA PRO A 743 -44.95 -41.19 -4.64
C PRO A 743 -43.47 -41.58 -4.63
N VAL A 744 -43.17 -42.71 -4.00
CA VAL A 744 -41.85 -43.35 -4.06
C VAL A 744 -41.95 -44.58 -4.96
N VAL A 745 -41.14 -44.62 -6.01
CA VAL A 745 -41.16 -45.65 -7.05
C VAL A 745 -39.76 -46.20 -7.30
N GLU A 746 -39.66 -47.52 -7.48
CA GLU A 746 -38.41 -48.21 -7.86
C GLU A 746 -38.63 -48.82 -9.23
N GLY A 747 -38.12 -48.14 -10.27
CA GLY A 747 -38.51 -48.42 -11.66
C GLY A 747 -39.99 -48.11 -11.90
N ASP A 748 -40.73 -49.11 -12.38
CA ASP A 748 -42.19 -49.00 -12.64
C ASP A 748 -43.05 -49.39 -11.44
N ASN A 749 -42.44 -49.83 -10.33
CA ASN A 749 -43.16 -50.34 -9.16
C ASN A 749 -43.39 -49.25 -8.11
N ILE A 750 -44.63 -49.13 -7.64
CA ILE A 750 -44.97 -48.27 -6.50
C ILE A 750 -44.45 -48.93 -5.22
N VAL A 751 -43.56 -48.24 -4.50
CA VAL A 751 -42.98 -48.73 -3.25
C VAL A 751 -43.71 -48.16 -2.03
N GLY A 752 -44.22 -46.93 -2.14
CA GLY A 752 -45.00 -46.31 -1.09
C GLY A 752 -45.31 -44.84 -1.35
N MET A 753 -46.11 -44.25 -0.47
CA MET A 753 -46.38 -42.81 -0.45
C MET A 753 -45.81 -42.22 0.84
N LEU A 754 -44.98 -41.19 0.71
CA LEU A 754 -44.47 -40.43 1.85
C LEU A 754 -45.09 -39.04 1.87
N THR A 755 -45.60 -38.63 3.01
CA THR A 755 -46.07 -37.26 3.21
C THR A 755 -44.91 -36.35 3.64
N PHE A 756 -45.08 -35.04 3.45
CA PHE A 756 -44.16 -34.07 4.02
C PHE A 756 -44.02 -34.24 5.55
N ARG A 757 -45.11 -34.64 6.22
CA ARG A 757 -45.09 -34.95 7.65
C ARG A 757 -44.18 -36.15 7.94
N ASP A 758 -44.25 -37.23 7.16
CA ASP A 758 -43.40 -38.40 7.36
C ASP A 758 -41.90 -38.06 7.26
N LEU A 759 -41.53 -37.21 6.30
CA LEU A 759 -40.15 -36.73 6.14
C LEU A 759 -39.68 -35.92 7.36
N VAL A 760 -40.52 -35.02 7.86
CA VAL A 760 -40.19 -34.16 9.02
C VAL A 760 -40.19 -34.96 10.32
N SER A 761 -41.19 -35.81 10.55
CA SER A 761 -41.28 -36.67 11.75
C SER A 761 -40.12 -37.65 11.86
N TYR A 762 -39.54 -38.06 10.74
CA TYR A 762 -38.35 -38.91 10.76
C TYR A 762 -37.08 -38.15 11.13
N LEU A 763 -36.93 -36.90 10.66
CA LEU A 763 -35.80 -36.05 11.03
C LEU A 763 -35.88 -35.58 12.49
N LEU A 764 -37.09 -35.20 12.92
CA LEU A 764 -37.37 -34.53 14.18
C LEU A 764 -38.49 -35.27 14.94
N PRO A 765 -38.25 -36.52 15.38
CA PRO A 765 -39.27 -37.32 16.06
C PRO A 765 -39.77 -36.66 17.36
N GLU A 766 -38.93 -35.87 18.00
CA GLU A 766 -39.21 -35.20 19.27
C GLU A 766 -40.20 -34.02 19.11
N ILE A 767 -40.24 -33.39 17.94
CA ILE A 767 -41.15 -32.26 17.67
C ILE A 767 -42.56 -32.76 17.33
N CYS A 768 -42.69 -33.95 16.74
CA CYS A 768 -43.99 -34.50 16.33
C CYS A 768 -44.78 -35.19 17.45
N TYR A 769 -44.17 -35.45 18.61
CA TYR A 769 -44.86 -36.01 19.79
C TYR A 769 -45.61 -34.97 20.64
N VAL A 770 -45.53 -33.67 20.30
CA VAL A 770 -46.21 -32.59 21.03
C VAL A 770 -47.69 -32.42 20.58
N GLU A 771 -48.13 -33.11 19.54
CA GLU A 771 -49.46 -32.94 18.94
C GLU A 771 -50.51 -34.00 19.34
N GLU A 772 -50.20 -34.99 20.19
CA GLU A 772 -51.20 -35.98 20.66
C GLU A 772 -51.92 -35.57 21.95
N SER A 773 -51.58 -34.44 22.58
CA SER A 773 -52.27 -33.94 23.78
C SER A 773 -53.23 -32.77 23.54
N VAL A 774 -53.50 -32.41 22.28
CA VAL A 774 -54.46 -31.34 21.92
C VAL A 774 -55.29 -31.78 20.72
N TYR A 775 -56.13 -32.80 20.90
CA TYR A 775 -57.41 -32.94 20.18
C TYR A 775 -58.38 -33.78 21.01
#